data_AF-A0AAV1IJ92-F1
#
_entry.id   AF-A0AAV1IJ92-F1
#
_cell.length_a   1.000
_cell.length_b   1.000
_cell.length_c   1.000
_cell.angle_alpha   90.00
_cell.angle_beta   90.00
_cell.angle_gamma   90.00
#
_symmetry.space_group_name_H-M   'P 1'
#
loop_
_entity.id
_entity.type
_entity.pdbx_description
1 polymer ?
#
loop_
_entity_poly.entity_id
_entity_poly.type
_entity_poly.pdbx_seq_one_letter_code
_entity_poly.pdbx_strand_id
1 'polypeptide(L)'
;MFVNRKALRDIPRILSYTARGTMRHLREKGGSCPRLKGRRAVEVQQLMVTAPLCAELRDLHSTLLQVEATIQAQMTNTSQGAAAATKLQAMPFTVSNSAPPYDLSATSPDLVAVQIVAIQQRAAFSGTGPIAWAVGANCTYKASSTAALQNVTVVNATSATKYVVQPAKATPTSKQPATITVSPSTLTLVSPVAGAFWTPLLPIYNASLPTYPVNYTDVQKQAQRDAATNQISALNAAVDAGNNSFTFPPGVYRISDYLNLGPTTNFTLNMANVELITEGGGHFKLYANTKLTIAGPLALEGDPFLIPQTVILSTDNASTIVVQAMSGYPPPTNQGRVVIFDSKGVRLPTWQAWPQSVTDLGGGNYSVVFSDYDMQQSGIAAAAQPGNYIAYEGGPGGVWLIANNGVAFQQINAYAGGAVFGQWETGLISFSQWRAIRRPGTNRLFAGGNYVQIIYQGGSFSMDRSEVAYNWDDLSDLFNYVGWTNANGQTTKTVWAALEADWQPGQTVSLYNAYTLQLLSTATIVSVNNTANQTAVDALNNALWSVGLSGTNSDNMNLVTLNTAVKISNLTMLDCTQARPQSISVTNSYFHDGLNDGINGKGGLNITFANNWVERTAFMGIDAAEDAYWWEGGVPGKLISRL
;
A
#
# COMPACT_ATOMS: atom_id res chain seq x y z
N MET A 1 -2.63 -28.72 27.88
CA MET A 1 -3.55 -27.92 27.05
C MET A 1 -2.89 -26.59 26.75
N PHE A 2 -2.41 -26.37 25.52
CA PHE A 2 -1.90 -25.06 25.11
C PHE A 2 -3.05 -24.28 24.48
N VAL A 3 -3.63 -23.34 25.23
CA VAL A 3 -4.64 -22.42 24.70
C VAL A 3 -3.89 -21.31 23.95
N ASN A 4 -4.24 -21.13 22.68
CA ASN A 4 -3.70 -20.10 21.81
C ASN A 4 -4.10 -18.71 22.34
N ARG A 5 -3.12 -17.94 22.86
CA ARG A 5 -3.32 -16.58 23.42
C ARG A 5 -3.93 -15.59 22.41
N LYS A 6 -3.87 -15.87 21.11
CA LYS A 6 -4.49 -15.05 20.05
C LYS A 6 -6.02 -15.13 20.11
N ALA A 7 -6.59 -16.33 20.30
CA ALA A 7 -8.04 -16.53 20.38
C ALA A 7 -8.68 -15.80 21.57
N LEU A 8 -7.97 -15.71 22.71
CA LEU A 8 -8.44 -14.97 23.89
C LEU A 8 -8.40 -13.44 23.72
N ARG A 9 -7.51 -12.93 22.87
CA ARG A 9 -7.41 -11.48 22.57
C ARG A 9 -8.52 -10.98 21.66
N ASP A 10 -9.09 -11.85 20.83
CA ASP A 10 -10.06 -11.47 19.79
C ASP A 10 -11.54 -11.58 20.22
N ILE A 11 -11.82 -12.16 21.40
CA ILE A 11 -13.19 -12.26 21.94
C ILE A 11 -13.88 -10.89 22.13
N PRO A 12 -13.22 -9.84 22.66
CA PRO A 12 -13.82 -8.50 22.74
C PRO A 12 -14.12 -7.91 21.37
N ARG A 13 -13.32 -8.22 20.34
CA ARG A 13 -13.54 -7.77 18.96
C ARG A 13 -14.79 -8.43 18.37
N ILE A 14 -14.91 -9.75 18.49
CA ILE A 14 -16.05 -10.54 18.02
C ILE A 14 -17.35 -10.02 18.64
N LEU A 15 -17.36 -9.81 19.97
CA LEU A 15 -18.54 -9.28 20.68
C LEU A 15 -18.90 -7.85 20.26
N SER A 16 -17.91 -7.02 19.91
CA SER A 16 -18.15 -5.65 19.43
C SER A 16 -18.76 -5.61 18.02
N TYR A 17 -18.41 -6.55 17.13
CA TYR A 17 -18.97 -6.63 15.78
C TYR A 17 -20.44 -7.05 15.80
N THR A 18 -20.80 -8.04 16.61
CA THR A 18 -22.20 -8.48 16.79
C THR A 18 -23.08 -7.37 17.37
N ALA A 19 -22.55 -6.59 18.32
CA ALA A 19 -23.26 -5.46 18.92
C ALA A 19 -23.48 -4.30 17.92
N ARG A 20 -22.51 -4.02 17.04
CA ARG A 20 -22.63 -2.98 16.00
C ARG A 20 -23.63 -3.37 14.91
N GLY A 21 -23.62 -4.63 14.44
CA GLY A 21 -24.59 -5.13 13.47
C GLY A 21 -26.03 -4.99 13.97
N THR A 22 -26.24 -5.33 15.26
CA THR A 22 -27.56 -5.20 15.92
C THR A 22 -28.00 -3.75 16.08
N MET A 23 -27.09 -2.84 16.44
CA MET A 23 -27.40 -1.41 16.64
C MET A 23 -27.71 -0.67 15.33
N ARG A 24 -27.07 -1.06 14.22
CA ARG A 24 -27.37 -0.51 12.89
C ARG A 24 -28.77 -0.93 12.42
N HIS A 25 -29.12 -2.21 12.60
CA HIS A 25 -30.45 -2.74 12.27
C HIS A 25 -31.59 -2.05 13.03
N LEU A 26 -31.36 -1.65 14.29
CA LEU A 26 -32.35 -0.91 15.09
C LEU A 26 -32.50 0.56 14.68
N ARG A 27 -31.45 1.18 14.15
CA ARG A 27 -31.46 2.57 13.67
C ARG A 27 -32.19 2.70 12.33
N GLU A 28 -32.01 1.72 11.45
CA GLU A 28 -32.62 1.68 10.11
C GLU A 28 -34.13 1.35 10.16
N LYS A 29 -34.62 0.75 11.26
CA LYS A 29 -36.05 0.47 11.49
C LYS A 29 -36.83 1.59 12.22
N GLY A 30 -36.28 2.79 12.31
CA GLY A 30 -37.03 3.97 12.78
C GLY A 30 -37.39 3.99 14.27
N GLY A 31 -36.76 3.15 15.10
CA GLY A 31 -36.98 3.17 16.55
C GLY A 31 -36.27 4.36 17.21
N SER A 32 -37.01 5.30 17.79
CA SER A 32 -36.44 6.31 18.68
C SER A 32 -36.12 5.68 20.05
N CYS A 33 -34.87 5.76 20.50
CA CYS A 33 -34.48 5.33 21.84
C CYS A 33 -33.87 6.52 22.61
N PRO A 34 -34.48 7.00 23.71
CA PRO A 34 -33.93 8.07 24.50
C PRO A 34 -32.75 7.58 25.36
N ARG A 35 -31.82 8.51 25.63
CA ARG A 35 -30.59 8.32 26.40
C ARG A 35 -30.83 7.52 27.69
N LEU A 36 -30.20 6.34 27.79
CA LEU A 36 -30.01 5.60 29.06
C LEU A 36 -28.54 5.19 29.18
N LYS A 37 -27.75 6.04 29.86
CA LYS A 37 -26.42 5.68 30.38
C LYS A 37 -26.63 4.96 31.72
N GLY A 38 -26.08 3.75 31.88
CA GLY A 38 -25.81 3.17 33.22
C GLY A 38 -26.37 1.79 33.58
N ARG A 39 -27.22 1.13 32.76
CA ARG A 39 -27.83 -0.18 33.13
C ARG A 39 -27.41 -1.42 32.31
N ARG A 40 -26.59 -1.27 31.28
CA ARG A 40 -26.39 -2.34 30.27
C ARG A 40 -25.46 -3.48 30.68
N ALA A 41 -24.57 -3.31 31.66
CA ALA A 41 -23.70 -4.40 32.10
C ALA A 41 -24.49 -5.50 32.83
N VAL A 42 -25.46 -5.12 33.65
CA VAL A 42 -26.28 -6.05 34.45
C VAL A 42 -27.27 -6.81 33.57
N GLU A 43 -27.88 -6.15 32.57
CA GLU A 43 -28.85 -6.81 31.66
C GLU A 43 -28.19 -7.84 30.73
N VAL A 44 -26.97 -7.57 30.25
CA VAL A 44 -26.18 -8.53 29.46
C VAL A 44 -25.73 -9.71 30.34
N GLN A 45 -25.40 -9.45 31.61
CA GLN A 45 -25.04 -10.48 32.58
C GLN A 45 -26.27 -11.35 32.95
N GLN A 46 -27.46 -10.76 33.05
CA GLN A 46 -28.71 -11.48 33.31
C GLN A 46 -29.15 -12.37 32.12
N LEU A 47 -28.96 -11.89 30.88
CA LEU A 47 -29.24 -12.63 29.63
C LEU A 47 -28.32 -13.84 29.46
N MET A 48 -27.06 -13.74 29.87
CA MET A 48 -26.12 -14.87 29.87
C MET A 48 -26.46 -15.95 30.90
N VAL A 49 -27.11 -15.59 32.01
CA VAL A 49 -27.46 -16.53 33.09
C VAL A 49 -28.73 -17.33 32.76
N THR A 50 -29.64 -16.78 31.95
CA THR A 50 -31.00 -17.33 31.75
C THR A 50 -31.20 -18.13 30.45
N ALA A 51 -30.25 -18.09 29.50
CA ALA A 51 -30.35 -18.84 28.24
C ALA A 51 -29.85 -20.31 28.38
N PRO A 52 -30.65 -21.33 28.01
CA PRO A 52 -30.28 -22.76 28.14
C PRO A 52 -29.08 -23.20 27.28
N LEU A 53 -28.67 -22.43 26.27
CA LEU A 53 -27.59 -22.73 25.33
C LEU A 53 -26.17 -22.36 25.81
N CYS A 54 -26.00 -21.95 27.08
CA CYS A 54 -24.74 -21.36 27.58
C CYS A 54 -24.02 -22.19 28.66
N ALA A 55 -24.12 -23.52 28.67
CA ALA A 55 -23.35 -24.34 29.62
C ALA A 55 -21.83 -24.20 29.40
N GLU A 56 -21.36 -24.35 28.16
CA GLU A 56 -19.92 -24.24 27.83
C GLU A 56 -19.38 -22.82 28.01
N LEU A 57 -20.19 -21.78 27.75
CA LEU A 57 -19.80 -20.39 27.97
C LEU A 57 -19.71 -20.02 29.46
N ARG A 58 -20.52 -20.64 30.32
CA ARG A 58 -20.42 -20.47 31.78
C ARG A 58 -19.17 -21.13 32.35
N ASP A 59 -18.83 -22.33 31.89
CA ASP A 59 -17.61 -23.03 32.30
C ASP A 59 -16.35 -22.28 31.83
N LEU A 60 -16.37 -21.72 30.61
CA LEU A 60 -15.28 -20.89 30.09
C LEU A 60 -15.10 -19.60 30.91
N HIS A 61 -16.21 -18.94 31.29
CA HIS A 61 -16.17 -17.73 32.11
C HIS A 61 -15.66 -18.01 33.54
N SER A 62 -16.11 -19.11 34.16
CA SER A 62 -15.64 -19.54 35.48
C SER A 62 -14.13 -19.84 35.47
N THR A 63 -13.66 -20.50 34.41
CA THR A 63 -12.23 -20.79 34.21
C THR A 63 -11.40 -19.50 34.05
N LEU A 64 -11.91 -18.51 33.33
CA LEU A 64 -11.25 -17.21 33.16
C LEU A 64 -11.11 -16.43 34.47
N LEU A 65 -12.16 -16.41 35.31
CA LEU A 65 -12.11 -15.77 36.63
C LEU A 65 -11.09 -16.45 37.57
N GLN A 66 -10.97 -17.77 37.48
CA GLN A 66 -9.96 -18.52 38.25
C GLN A 66 -8.52 -18.21 37.81
N VAL A 67 -8.30 -18.05 36.50
CA VAL A 67 -7.00 -17.67 35.94
C VAL A 67 -6.62 -16.24 36.36
N GLU A 68 -7.57 -15.31 36.31
CA GLU A 68 -7.34 -13.92 36.73
C GLU A 68 -7.00 -13.81 38.23
N ALA A 69 -7.74 -14.52 39.08
CA ALA A 69 -7.44 -14.59 40.52
C ALA A 69 -6.06 -15.19 40.81
N THR A 70 -5.63 -16.19 40.02
CA THR A 70 -4.30 -16.81 40.14
C THR A 70 -3.19 -15.84 39.73
N ILE A 71 -3.38 -15.07 38.66
CA ILE A 71 -2.43 -14.04 38.21
C ILE A 71 -2.31 -12.93 39.25
N GLN A 72 -3.44 -12.46 39.80
CA GLN A 72 -3.42 -11.45 40.87
C GLN A 72 -2.70 -11.96 42.13
N ALA A 73 -2.93 -13.20 42.55
CA ALA A 73 -2.23 -13.80 43.69
C ALA A 73 -0.71 -13.97 43.45
N GLN A 74 -0.29 -14.20 42.20
CA GLN A 74 1.13 -14.28 41.84
C GLN A 74 1.79 -12.90 41.80
N MET A 75 1.06 -11.85 41.40
CA MET A 75 1.56 -10.48 41.40
C MET A 75 1.78 -9.90 42.80
N THR A 76 0.99 -10.30 43.80
CA THR A 76 1.16 -9.83 45.18
C THR A 76 2.32 -10.48 45.93
N ASN A 77 2.88 -11.60 45.43
CA ASN A 77 3.89 -12.40 46.15
C ASN A 77 5.35 -12.17 45.70
N THR A 78 5.64 -11.22 44.81
CA THR A 78 7.03 -10.93 44.38
C THR A 78 7.59 -9.68 45.04
N SER A 79 8.19 -9.88 46.23
CA SER A 79 8.94 -8.90 47.03
C SER A 79 10.30 -8.48 46.42
N GLN A 80 10.37 -8.27 45.10
CA GLN A 80 11.58 -7.79 44.41
C GLN A 80 11.40 -6.50 43.59
N GLY A 81 10.17 -5.96 43.47
CA GLY A 81 9.92 -4.71 42.72
C GLY A 81 10.30 -3.42 43.45
N ALA A 82 10.30 -3.41 44.79
CA ALA A 82 10.43 -2.17 45.56
C ALA A 82 11.88 -1.65 45.70
N ALA A 83 12.89 -2.52 45.55
CA ALA A 83 14.30 -2.12 45.73
C ALA A 83 14.92 -1.46 44.47
N ALA A 84 14.30 -1.60 43.31
CA ALA A 84 14.80 -1.04 42.05
C ALA A 84 14.37 0.42 41.84
N ALA A 85 13.22 0.83 42.39
CA ALA A 85 12.67 2.19 42.21
C ALA A 85 13.46 3.26 42.99
N THR A 86 14.05 2.91 44.13
CA THR A 86 14.77 3.87 44.99
C THR A 86 16.17 4.23 44.46
N LYS A 87 16.76 3.42 43.57
CA LYS A 87 18.08 3.72 42.98
C LYS A 87 18.04 4.66 41.77
N LEU A 88 16.87 4.87 41.15
CA LEU A 88 16.73 5.74 39.97
C LEU A 88 16.42 7.21 40.29
N GLN A 89 16.07 7.54 41.54
CA GLN A 89 15.71 8.91 41.94
C GLN A 89 16.90 9.75 42.49
N ALA A 90 18.14 9.26 42.43
CA ALA A 90 19.29 9.89 43.10
C ALA A 90 20.40 10.45 42.18
N MET A 91 20.15 10.69 40.89
CA MET A 91 21.16 11.28 39.99
C MET A 91 20.84 12.74 39.60
N PRO A 92 21.74 13.71 39.86
CA PRO A 92 21.51 15.10 39.51
C PRO A 92 22.02 15.41 38.09
N PHE A 93 21.20 16.08 37.28
CA PHE A 93 21.67 16.78 36.07
C PHE A 93 21.33 18.27 36.19
N THR A 94 22.35 19.11 36.03
CA THR A 94 22.25 20.57 35.96
C THR A 94 22.11 20.99 34.50
N VAL A 95 21.12 21.83 34.21
CA VAL A 95 20.87 22.43 32.89
C VAL A 95 21.55 23.81 32.86
N SER A 96 22.37 24.11 31.85
CA SER A 96 22.74 25.49 31.53
C SER A 96 22.19 25.90 30.17
N ASN A 97 21.34 26.92 30.17
CA ASN A 97 20.84 27.62 28.99
C ASN A 97 21.86 28.65 28.51
N SER A 98 22.35 28.53 27.27
CA SER A 98 22.64 29.65 26.35
C SER A 98 23.29 29.14 25.06
N ALA A 99 22.68 29.43 23.91
CA ALA A 99 23.33 29.34 22.60
C ALA A 99 22.95 30.60 21.77
N PRO A 100 23.93 31.28 21.13
CA PRO A 100 23.71 32.46 20.30
C PRO A 100 23.29 32.09 18.84
N PRO A 101 22.85 33.05 18.01
CA PRO A 101 22.20 32.76 16.72
C PRO A 101 23.18 32.26 15.65
N TYR A 102 22.70 31.32 14.83
CA TYR A 102 23.44 30.71 13.71
C TYR A 102 23.49 31.65 12.48
N ASP A 103 24.70 31.87 11.96
CA ASP A 103 24.99 32.54 10.70
C ASP A 103 24.86 31.54 9.53
N LEU A 104 24.01 31.87 8.54
CA LEU A 104 23.68 31.03 7.38
C LEU A 104 24.58 31.27 6.15
N SER A 105 25.68 32.01 6.27
CA SER A 105 26.56 32.32 5.13
C SER A 105 27.68 31.30 4.86
N ALA A 106 27.87 30.29 5.72
CA ALA A 106 28.86 29.25 5.51
C ALA A 106 28.25 28.04 4.77
N THR A 107 28.61 27.87 3.49
CA THR A 107 28.35 26.63 2.75
C THR A 107 29.16 25.50 3.37
N SER A 108 28.50 24.72 4.24
CA SER A 108 29.11 23.53 4.86
C SER A 108 29.52 22.53 3.76
N PRO A 109 30.73 21.93 3.84
CA PRO A 109 31.15 20.82 2.99
C PRO A 109 30.15 19.67 2.91
N ASP A 110 29.31 19.50 3.93
CA ASP A 110 28.28 18.44 3.99
C ASP A 110 27.13 18.70 3.01
N LEU A 111 26.77 19.97 2.76
CA LEU A 111 25.75 20.34 1.77
C LEU A 111 26.24 20.08 0.34
N VAL A 112 27.53 20.30 0.08
CA VAL A 112 28.17 19.99 -1.21
C VAL A 112 28.28 18.48 -1.41
N ALA A 113 28.61 17.72 -0.36
CA ALA A 113 28.62 16.26 -0.42
C ALA A 113 27.23 15.67 -0.71
N VAL A 114 26.18 16.22 -0.10
CA VAL A 114 24.78 15.82 -0.36
C VAL A 114 24.35 16.17 -1.80
N GLN A 115 24.74 17.33 -2.32
CA GLN A 115 24.47 17.70 -3.72
C GLN A 115 25.23 16.83 -4.73
N ILE A 116 26.47 16.43 -4.43
CA ILE A 116 27.27 15.53 -5.27
C ILE A 116 26.66 14.12 -5.28
N VAL A 117 26.20 13.59 -4.14
CA VAL A 117 25.48 12.31 -4.08
C VAL A 117 24.18 12.37 -4.88
N ALA A 118 23.42 13.47 -4.78
CA ALA A 118 22.20 13.66 -5.55
C ALA A 118 22.44 13.77 -7.07
N ILE A 119 23.55 14.36 -7.51
CA ILE A 119 23.96 14.43 -8.93
C ILE A 119 24.46 13.07 -9.42
N GLN A 120 25.23 12.33 -8.61
CA GLN A 120 25.72 11.00 -8.93
C GLN A 120 24.59 9.96 -9.01
N GLN A 121 23.56 10.08 -8.16
CA GLN A 121 22.33 9.27 -8.24
C GLN A 121 21.51 9.60 -9.49
N ARG A 122 21.51 10.84 -10.00
CA ARG A 122 20.88 11.16 -11.29
C ARG A 122 21.65 10.56 -12.48
N ALA A 123 22.98 10.53 -12.44
CA ALA A 123 23.81 9.99 -13.50
C ALA A 123 23.85 8.45 -13.53
N ALA A 124 23.81 7.79 -12.36
CA ALA A 124 23.79 6.33 -12.26
C ALA A 124 22.49 5.68 -12.77
N PHE A 125 21.36 6.43 -12.73
CA PHE A 125 20.03 5.88 -12.99
C PHE A 125 19.28 6.54 -14.16
N SER A 126 19.88 7.50 -14.87
CA SER A 126 19.36 8.06 -16.14
C SER A 126 19.72 7.23 -17.37
N GLY A 127 20.24 6.01 -17.20
CA GLY A 127 20.52 5.06 -18.29
C GLY A 127 21.56 5.53 -19.32
N THR A 128 22.24 6.66 -19.10
CA THR A 128 23.25 7.19 -20.03
C THR A 128 24.66 7.02 -19.45
N GLY A 129 25.11 5.76 -19.36
CA GLY A 129 26.50 5.42 -19.04
C GLY A 129 26.68 4.02 -18.44
N PRO A 130 27.89 3.44 -18.47
CA PRO A 130 28.19 2.23 -17.72
C PRO A 130 27.86 2.47 -16.25
N ILE A 131 27.02 1.61 -15.67
CA ILE A 131 26.45 1.68 -14.32
C ILE A 131 27.41 2.39 -13.36
N ALA A 132 27.05 3.62 -12.97
CA ALA A 132 27.88 4.36 -12.02
C ALA A 132 27.67 3.79 -10.61
N TRP A 133 28.69 3.12 -10.07
CA TRP A 133 28.63 2.53 -8.74
C TRP A 133 28.53 3.64 -7.67
N ALA A 134 27.51 3.59 -6.82
CA ALA A 134 27.34 4.56 -5.74
C ALA A 134 28.48 4.46 -4.71
N VAL A 135 28.93 5.61 -4.18
CA VAL A 135 29.81 5.63 -3.00
C VAL A 135 29.09 4.92 -1.85
N GLY A 136 29.77 3.96 -1.22
CA GLY A 136 29.24 3.05 -0.20
C GLY A 136 28.88 1.65 -0.74
N ALA A 137 28.83 1.45 -2.06
CA ALA A 137 28.48 0.14 -2.62
C ALA A 137 29.58 -0.91 -2.38
N ASN A 138 29.19 -2.11 -1.92
CA ASN A 138 30.08 -3.27 -1.81
C ASN A 138 30.11 -4.02 -3.15
N CYS A 139 31.31 -4.29 -3.67
CA CYS A 139 31.54 -5.00 -4.93
C CYS A 139 32.78 -5.90 -4.85
N THR A 140 33.03 -6.69 -5.90
CA THR A 140 34.27 -7.48 -6.03
C THR A 140 35.17 -6.91 -7.11
N TYR A 141 36.43 -6.74 -6.76
CA TYR A 141 37.49 -6.28 -7.64
C TYR A 141 38.44 -7.43 -7.96
N LYS A 142 38.79 -7.58 -9.25
CA LYS A 142 39.86 -8.48 -9.68
C LYS A 142 41.07 -7.62 -10.07
N ALA A 143 42.11 -7.64 -9.26
CA ALA A 143 43.34 -6.94 -9.62
C ALA A 143 43.98 -7.60 -10.85
N SER A 144 44.52 -6.81 -11.78
CA SER A 144 45.24 -7.34 -12.94
C SER A 144 46.45 -8.21 -12.54
N SER A 145 46.98 -7.99 -11.34
CA SER A 145 48.13 -8.71 -10.78
C SER A 145 47.76 -9.99 -10.01
N THR A 146 46.48 -10.27 -9.74
CA THR A 146 46.06 -11.47 -8.99
C THR A 146 44.82 -12.13 -9.58
N ALA A 147 44.80 -13.47 -9.59
CA ALA A 147 43.63 -14.21 -10.08
C ALA A 147 42.42 -14.16 -9.13
N ALA A 148 42.61 -13.71 -7.89
CA ALA A 148 41.60 -13.75 -6.84
C ALA A 148 40.70 -12.49 -6.83
N LEU A 149 39.40 -12.70 -6.65
CA LEU A 149 38.44 -11.63 -6.40
C LEU A 149 38.58 -11.13 -4.96
N GLN A 150 38.60 -9.81 -4.77
CA GLN A 150 38.62 -9.16 -3.46
C GLN A 150 37.33 -8.37 -3.24
N ASN A 151 36.71 -8.51 -2.07
CA ASN A 151 35.58 -7.66 -1.67
C ASN A 151 36.08 -6.25 -1.35
N VAL A 152 35.48 -5.25 -1.99
CA VAL A 152 35.82 -3.84 -1.83
C VAL A 152 34.56 -2.98 -1.69
N THR A 153 34.68 -1.82 -1.06
CA THR A 153 33.62 -0.79 -0.96
C THR A 153 34.03 0.41 -1.79
N VAL A 154 33.13 0.96 -2.60
CA VAL A 154 33.38 2.21 -3.34
C VAL A 154 33.42 3.36 -2.34
N VAL A 155 34.56 4.02 -2.21
CA VAL A 155 34.74 5.15 -1.28
C VAL A 155 34.74 6.50 -1.99
N ASN A 156 34.93 6.54 -3.31
CA ASN A 156 34.76 7.73 -4.13
C ASN A 156 34.49 7.35 -5.59
N ALA A 157 33.79 8.19 -6.35
CA ALA A 157 33.62 8.08 -7.79
C ALA A 157 34.13 9.37 -8.43
N THR A 158 35.30 9.32 -9.09
CA THR A 158 35.94 10.50 -9.67
C THR A 158 35.46 10.79 -11.09
N SER A 159 34.87 9.80 -11.77
CA SER A 159 34.17 9.95 -13.06
C SER A 159 33.29 8.72 -13.32
N ALA A 160 32.45 8.75 -14.35
CA ALA A 160 31.68 7.58 -14.81
C ALA A 160 32.57 6.34 -15.12
N THR A 161 33.87 6.56 -15.34
CA THR A 161 34.84 5.53 -15.70
C THR A 161 35.92 5.27 -14.64
N LYS A 162 35.87 5.91 -13.46
CA LYS A 162 36.89 5.72 -12.42
C LYS A 162 36.30 5.76 -11.01
N TYR A 163 36.54 4.70 -10.26
CA TYR A 163 36.12 4.52 -8.88
C TYR A 163 37.33 4.41 -7.98
N VAL A 164 37.23 4.93 -6.76
CA VAL A 164 38.17 4.66 -5.69
C VAL A 164 37.50 3.65 -4.77
N VAL A 165 38.14 2.51 -4.56
CA VAL A 165 37.60 1.40 -3.77
C VAL A 165 38.52 1.07 -2.60
N GLN A 166 37.95 0.52 -1.52
CA GLN A 166 38.65 0.14 -0.31
C GLN A 166 38.34 -1.33 0.05
N PRO A 167 39.35 -2.18 0.33
CA PRO A 167 39.11 -3.58 0.69
C PRO A 167 38.30 -3.74 1.99
N ALA A 168 37.35 -4.69 2.01
CA ALA A 168 36.44 -4.94 3.14
C ALA A 168 37.13 -5.54 4.39
N LYS A 169 38.35 -6.06 4.27
CA LYS A 169 39.18 -6.52 5.39
C LYS A 169 40.55 -5.85 5.33
N ALA A 170 40.75 -4.83 6.16
CA ALA A 170 42.08 -4.38 6.51
C ALA A 170 42.65 -5.35 7.56
N THR A 171 43.76 -6.01 7.26
CA THR A 171 44.53 -6.72 8.28
C THR A 171 45.01 -5.69 9.33
N PRO A 172 44.90 -5.91 10.65
CA PRO A 172 45.01 -4.86 11.67
C PRO A 172 46.39 -4.18 11.82
N THR A 173 47.36 -4.46 10.95
CA THR A 173 48.76 -4.10 11.16
C THR A 173 49.30 -3.01 10.23
N SER A 174 48.49 -2.35 9.38
CA SER A 174 48.96 -1.20 8.59
C SER A 174 48.10 0.06 8.75
N LYS A 175 48.75 1.20 8.98
CA LYS A 175 48.19 2.55 8.89
C LYS A 175 47.37 2.71 7.60
N GLN A 176 46.08 3.05 7.75
CA GLN A 176 45.06 3.30 6.73
C GLN A 176 44.98 2.29 5.55
N PRO A 177 43.80 1.75 5.23
CA PRO A 177 43.65 0.89 4.06
C PRO A 177 44.00 1.68 2.79
N ALA A 178 44.95 1.19 2.01
CA ALA A 178 45.28 1.80 0.72
C ALA A 178 44.04 1.80 -0.17
N THR A 179 43.62 2.98 -0.62
CA THR A 179 42.54 3.12 -1.60
C THR A 179 43.07 2.81 -3.00
N ILE A 180 42.27 2.13 -3.81
CA ILE A 180 42.66 1.69 -5.15
C ILE A 180 41.76 2.40 -6.16
N THR A 181 42.35 3.04 -7.18
CA THR A 181 41.57 3.57 -8.31
C THR A 181 41.37 2.49 -9.36
N VAL A 182 40.12 2.19 -9.70
CA VAL A 182 39.73 1.10 -10.61
C VAL A 182 38.83 1.61 -11.73
N SER A 183 38.96 1.00 -12.91
CA SER A 183 38.06 1.27 -14.06
C SER A 183 36.90 0.27 -14.06
N PRO A 184 35.68 0.64 -14.48
CA PRO A 184 34.50 -0.23 -14.43
C PRO A 184 34.64 -1.52 -15.23
N SER A 185 35.48 -1.55 -16.27
CA SER A 185 35.78 -2.78 -17.03
C SER A 185 36.54 -3.87 -16.22
N THR A 186 37.10 -3.51 -15.07
CA THR A 186 37.85 -4.44 -14.19
C THR A 186 37.07 -4.86 -12.93
N LEU A 187 35.85 -4.34 -12.77
CA LEU A 187 34.95 -4.70 -11.68
C LEU A 187 33.97 -5.76 -12.20
N THR A 188 34.03 -6.97 -11.64
CA THR A 188 32.97 -7.96 -11.86
C THR A 188 31.90 -7.74 -10.80
N LEU A 189 30.65 -7.56 -11.24
CA LEU A 189 29.49 -7.59 -10.36
C LEU A 189 29.35 -9.02 -9.83
N VAL A 190 29.87 -9.29 -8.63
CA VAL A 190 29.21 -10.29 -7.79
C VAL A 190 27.91 -9.63 -7.40
N SER A 191 26.81 -10.15 -7.93
CA SER A 191 25.45 -9.76 -7.54
C SER A 191 25.47 -9.39 -6.06
N PRO A 192 24.97 -8.21 -5.66
CA PRO A 192 24.82 -7.93 -4.24
C PRO A 192 24.20 -9.18 -3.62
N VAL A 193 24.81 -9.68 -2.54
CA VAL A 193 24.19 -10.70 -1.68
C VAL A 193 22.74 -10.27 -1.55
N ALA A 194 21.80 -11.19 -1.77
CA ALA A 194 20.39 -10.93 -2.06
C ALA A 194 19.68 -9.87 -1.17
N GLY A 195 20.28 -9.37 -0.08
CA GLY A 195 19.83 -8.22 0.71
C GLY A 195 20.45 -6.84 0.43
N ALA A 196 21.36 -6.63 -0.52
CA ALA A 196 21.99 -5.32 -0.78
C ALA A 196 21.41 -4.52 -1.97
N PHE A 197 20.35 -5.02 -2.61
CA PHE A 197 19.61 -4.25 -3.63
C PHE A 197 18.88 -3.03 -3.06
N TRP A 198 18.62 -3.01 -1.75
CA TRP A 198 17.80 -2.01 -1.09
C TRP A 198 18.62 -1.28 -0.04
N THR A 199 19.54 -0.43 -0.49
CA THR A 199 19.92 0.69 0.38
C THR A 199 18.77 1.68 0.27
N PRO A 200 18.11 2.13 1.37
CA PRO A 200 17.05 3.11 1.30
C PRO A 200 17.54 4.30 0.48
N LEU A 201 17.04 4.44 -0.75
CA LEU A 201 17.51 5.43 -1.73
C LEU A 201 17.02 6.84 -1.38
N LEU A 202 16.14 6.95 -0.38
CA LEU A 202 15.58 8.21 0.01
C LEU A 202 16.55 8.93 0.96
N PRO A 203 17.00 10.16 0.61
CA PRO A 203 17.72 10.99 1.56
C PRO A 203 16.87 11.18 2.81
N ILE A 204 17.54 11.40 3.94
CA ILE A 204 16.89 11.76 5.20
C ILE A 204 15.90 12.89 4.90
N TYR A 205 14.63 12.68 5.25
CA TYR A 205 13.58 13.66 5.03
C TYR A 205 13.93 15.00 5.68
N ASN A 206 13.61 16.08 4.99
CA ASN A 206 13.85 17.44 5.48
C ASN A 206 12.63 18.31 5.14
N ALA A 207 11.92 18.74 6.17
CA ALA A 207 10.71 19.57 6.04
C ALA A 207 10.98 20.96 5.43
N SER A 208 12.22 21.44 5.46
CA SER A 208 12.63 22.73 4.88
C SER A 208 12.87 22.69 3.37
N LEU A 209 12.83 21.50 2.74
CA LEU A 209 12.91 21.38 1.29
C LEU A 209 11.65 21.93 0.62
N PRO A 210 11.71 22.32 -0.67
CA PRO A 210 10.52 22.78 -1.39
C PRO A 210 9.53 21.62 -1.65
N THR A 211 8.28 21.94 -1.92
CA THR A 211 7.26 20.96 -2.36
C THR A 211 7.56 20.38 -3.74
N TYR A 212 8.22 21.15 -4.61
CA TYR A 212 8.62 20.75 -5.96
C TYR A 212 10.12 20.95 -6.17
N PRO A 213 10.77 20.08 -6.96
CA PRO A 213 12.17 20.27 -7.31
C PRO A 213 12.38 21.47 -8.26
N VAL A 214 11.35 21.85 -9.02
CA VAL A 214 11.36 22.96 -9.97
C VAL A 214 10.03 23.71 -9.86
N ASN A 215 10.11 25.04 -9.71
CA ASN A 215 8.94 25.92 -9.80
C ASN A 215 8.89 26.50 -11.22
N TYR A 216 7.85 26.14 -11.97
CA TYR A 216 7.63 26.66 -13.33
C TYR A 216 6.78 27.93 -13.30
N THR A 217 7.18 28.93 -14.08
CA THR A 217 6.35 30.12 -14.36
C THR A 217 5.12 29.74 -15.19
N ASP A 218 4.07 30.56 -15.17
CA ASP A 218 2.86 30.30 -15.98
C ASP A 218 3.15 30.20 -17.48
N VAL A 219 4.11 31.00 -17.98
CA VAL A 219 4.57 30.95 -19.37
C VAL A 219 5.21 29.58 -19.69
N GLN A 220 6.06 29.06 -18.79
CA GLN A 220 6.65 27.73 -18.96
C GLN A 220 5.59 26.62 -18.87
N LYS A 221 4.66 26.72 -17.92
CA LYS A 221 3.54 25.77 -17.79
C LYS A 221 2.68 25.75 -19.06
N GLN A 222 2.42 26.91 -19.66
CA GLN A 222 1.68 26.98 -20.92
C GLN A 222 2.45 26.33 -22.07
N ALA A 223 3.75 26.61 -22.21
CA ALA A 223 4.57 25.97 -23.23
C ALA A 223 4.62 24.44 -23.09
N GLN A 224 4.64 23.92 -21.86
CA GLN A 224 4.57 22.48 -21.57
C GLN A 224 3.23 21.87 -21.97
N ARG A 225 2.12 22.59 -21.78
CA ARG A 225 0.77 22.18 -22.23
C ARG A 225 0.66 22.14 -23.75
N ASP A 226 1.16 23.18 -24.41
CA ASP A 226 1.16 23.26 -25.86
C ASP A 226 2.00 22.13 -26.47
N ALA A 227 3.19 21.87 -25.90
CA ALA A 227 4.04 20.76 -26.29
C ALA A 227 3.35 19.40 -26.09
N ALA A 228 2.68 19.18 -24.94
CA ALA A 228 1.95 17.95 -24.66
C ALA A 228 0.80 17.74 -25.66
N THR A 229 0.02 18.78 -25.94
CA THR A 229 -1.09 18.75 -26.91
C THR A 229 -0.60 18.33 -28.30
N ASN A 230 0.53 18.90 -28.74
CA ASN A 230 1.15 18.55 -30.01
C ASN A 230 1.62 17.09 -30.05
N GLN A 231 2.28 16.60 -28.99
CA GLN A 231 2.76 15.21 -28.95
C GLN A 231 1.61 14.20 -28.84
N ILE A 232 0.56 14.50 -28.08
CA ILE A 232 -0.65 13.65 -28.02
C ILE A 232 -1.33 13.57 -29.38
N SER A 233 -1.41 14.69 -30.11
CA SER A 233 -1.95 14.70 -31.47
C SER A 233 -1.11 13.84 -32.42
N ALA A 234 0.22 13.91 -32.31
CA ALA A 234 1.14 13.09 -33.10
C ALA A 234 1.08 11.59 -32.73
N LEU A 235 0.91 11.27 -31.45
CA LEU A 235 0.67 9.91 -30.97
C LEU A 235 -0.60 9.33 -31.59
N ASN A 236 -1.71 10.07 -31.52
CA ASN A 236 -2.98 9.63 -32.10
C ASN A 236 -2.86 9.40 -33.61
N ALA A 237 -2.23 10.32 -34.34
CA ALA A 237 -1.97 10.16 -35.76
C ALA A 237 -1.10 8.92 -36.07
N ALA A 238 -0.10 8.60 -35.23
CA ALA A 238 0.70 7.39 -35.39
C ALA A 238 -0.11 6.11 -35.16
N VAL A 239 -0.98 6.10 -34.14
CA VAL A 239 -1.90 4.99 -33.87
C VAL A 239 -2.89 4.80 -35.03
N ASP A 240 -3.50 5.88 -35.52
CA ASP A 240 -4.43 5.86 -36.65
C ASP A 240 -3.77 5.38 -37.95
N ALA A 241 -2.48 5.69 -38.13
CA ALA A 241 -1.67 5.18 -39.25
C ALA A 241 -1.28 3.70 -39.11
N GLY A 242 -1.63 3.04 -38.00
CA GLY A 242 -1.29 1.65 -37.72
C GLY A 242 0.16 1.44 -37.30
N ASN A 243 0.85 2.49 -36.83
CA ASN A 243 2.20 2.33 -36.29
C ASN A 243 2.15 1.49 -35.02
N ASN A 244 3.18 0.69 -34.79
CA ASN A 244 3.33 -0.15 -33.60
C ASN A 244 4.17 0.51 -32.50
N SER A 245 4.60 1.76 -32.70
CA SER A 245 5.35 2.51 -31.71
C SER A 245 5.25 4.01 -31.92
N PHE A 246 5.47 4.74 -30.84
CA PHE A 246 5.62 6.19 -30.84
C PHE A 246 6.62 6.60 -29.76
N THR A 247 7.42 7.62 -30.03
CA THR A 247 8.43 8.12 -29.10
C THR A 247 8.14 9.58 -28.79
N PHE A 248 7.89 9.89 -27.52
CA PHE A 248 7.92 11.27 -27.06
C PHE A 248 9.37 11.77 -27.06
N PRO A 249 9.65 12.95 -27.62
CA PRO A 249 10.94 13.60 -27.42
C PRO A 249 11.21 13.83 -25.93
N PRO A 250 12.46 13.73 -25.45
CA PRO A 250 12.81 14.08 -24.07
C PRO A 250 12.31 15.48 -23.70
N GLY A 251 11.74 15.64 -22.51
CA GLY A 251 11.19 16.91 -22.09
C GLY A 251 10.21 16.82 -20.93
N VAL A 252 9.69 17.99 -20.54
CA VAL A 252 8.65 18.13 -19.52
C VAL A 252 7.33 18.46 -20.22
N TYR A 253 6.32 17.63 -19.98
CA TYR A 253 5.01 17.75 -20.60
C TYR A 253 3.96 17.90 -19.52
N ARG A 254 2.97 18.77 -19.77
CA ARG A 254 1.92 19.07 -18.80
C ARG A 254 0.56 18.79 -19.41
N ILE A 255 -0.23 17.96 -18.74
CA ILE A 255 -1.57 17.56 -19.18
C ILE A 255 -2.59 17.96 -18.11
N SER A 256 -3.77 18.37 -18.54
CA SER A 256 -4.85 18.80 -17.63
C SER A 256 -5.66 17.63 -17.06
N ASP A 257 -5.57 16.47 -17.71
CA ASP A 257 -6.26 15.22 -17.39
C ASP A 257 -5.41 14.04 -17.90
N TYR A 258 -5.95 12.82 -17.99
CA TYR A 258 -5.24 11.63 -18.49
C TYR A 258 -4.69 11.75 -19.91
N LEU A 259 -3.50 11.20 -20.15
CA LEU A 259 -3.09 10.75 -21.48
C LEU A 259 -3.91 9.48 -21.80
N ASN A 260 -4.91 9.65 -22.66
CA ASN A 260 -5.78 8.57 -23.10
C ASN A 260 -5.13 7.82 -24.27
N LEU A 261 -4.97 6.50 -24.13
CA LEU A 261 -4.56 5.63 -25.23
C LEU A 261 -5.61 4.54 -25.40
N GLY A 262 -6.35 4.64 -26.51
CA GLY A 262 -7.37 3.68 -26.91
C GLY A 262 -6.79 2.35 -27.41
N PRO A 263 -7.59 1.53 -28.10
CA PRO A 263 -7.17 0.20 -28.51
C PRO A 263 -5.94 0.22 -29.42
N THR A 264 -4.88 -0.48 -28.99
CA THR A 264 -3.69 -0.74 -29.82
C THR A 264 -3.33 -2.23 -29.76
N THR A 265 -2.52 -2.70 -30.71
CA THR A 265 -2.02 -4.09 -30.73
C THR A 265 -0.52 -4.11 -30.94
N ASN A 266 0.22 -4.76 -30.05
CA ASN A 266 1.69 -4.82 -30.04
C ASN A 266 2.35 -3.42 -30.12
N PHE A 267 1.86 -2.48 -29.30
CA PHE A 267 2.29 -1.09 -29.35
C PHE A 267 3.31 -0.75 -28.28
N THR A 268 4.30 0.08 -28.60
CA THR A 268 5.26 0.62 -27.63
C THR A 268 5.22 2.15 -27.60
N LEU A 269 4.88 2.72 -26.45
CA LEU A 269 5.05 4.14 -26.16
C LEU A 269 6.39 4.36 -25.45
N ASN A 270 7.36 4.91 -26.17
CA ASN A 270 8.68 5.25 -25.64
C ASN A 270 8.67 6.66 -25.06
N MET A 271 8.98 6.75 -23.77
CA MET A 271 8.94 7.96 -22.94
C MET A 271 10.30 8.21 -22.27
N ALA A 272 11.39 7.85 -22.95
CA ALA A 272 12.74 7.99 -22.40
C ALA A 272 13.07 9.46 -22.09
N ASN A 273 13.41 9.72 -20.83
CA ASN A 273 13.73 11.05 -20.29
C ASN A 273 12.57 12.04 -20.42
N VAL A 274 11.36 11.55 -20.21
CA VAL A 274 10.15 12.36 -20.13
C VAL A 274 9.75 12.55 -18.66
N GLU A 275 9.37 13.78 -18.30
CA GLU A 275 8.59 14.08 -17.10
C GLU A 275 7.17 14.48 -17.53
N LEU A 276 6.19 13.66 -17.14
CA LEU A 276 4.78 13.92 -17.38
C LEU A 276 4.17 14.49 -16.09
N ILE A 277 3.71 15.74 -16.16
CA ILE A 277 3.07 16.44 -15.05
C ILE A 277 1.56 16.52 -15.31
N THR A 278 0.77 16.00 -14.38
CA THR A 278 -0.68 16.13 -14.42
C THR A 278 -1.15 17.30 -13.54
N GLU A 279 -2.06 18.12 -14.07
CA GLU A 279 -2.71 19.24 -13.33
C GLU A 279 -4.08 18.86 -12.75
N GLY A 280 -4.59 17.67 -13.11
CA GLY A 280 -5.90 17.15 -12.71
C GLY A 280 -6.11 15.74 -13.25
N GLY A 281 -7.09 15.00 -12.72
CA GLY A 281 -7.28 13.60 -13.13
C GLY A 281 -6.07 12.75 -12.77
N GLY A 282 -5.52 11.99 -13.72
CA GLY A 282 -4.30 11.18 -13.52
C GLY A 282 -3.37 11.14 -14.74
N HIS A 283 -2.45 10.17 -14.78
CA HIS A 283 -1.37 10.14 -15.79
C HIS A 283 -1.79 9.47 -17.09
N PHE A 284 -2.31 8.26 -16.97
CA PHE A 284 -2.64 7.41 -18.11
C PHE A 284 -4.02 6.81 -17.93
N LYS A 285 -4.77 6.75 -19.02
CA LYS A 285 -5.97 5.93 -19.13
C LYS A 285 -5.84 5.06 -20.37
N LEU A 286 -5.61 3.77 -20.13
CA LEU A 286 -5.26 2.77 -21.13
C LEU A 286 -6.46 1.82 -21.27
N TYR A 287 -7.08 1.81 -22.46
CA TYR A 287 -8.31 1.06 -22.69
C TYR A 287 -8.17 0.08 -23.86
N ALA A 288 -8.54 -1.19 -23.60
CA ALA A 288 -8.65 -2.25 -24.61
C ALA A 288 -7.37 -2.45 -25.45
N ASN A 289 -6.20 -2.25 -24.86
CA ASN A 289 -4.92 -2.50 -25.52
C ASN A 289 -4.56 -3.98 -25.47
N THR A 290 -3.89 -4.47 -26.51
CA THR A 290 -3.30 -5.82 -26.53
C THR A 290 -1.78 -5.71 -26.67
N LYS A 291 -1.04 -6.17 -25.65
CA LYS A 291 0.43 -6.12 -25.60
C LYS A 291 0.99 -4.70 -25.76
N LEU A 292 0.55 -3.79 -24.89
CA LEU A 292 1.06 -2.42 -24.81
C LEU A 292 2.30 -2.37 -23.91
N THR A 293 3.32 -1.59 -24.30
CA THR A 293 4.47 -1.27 -23.45
C THR A 293 4.60 0.24 -23.29
N ILE A 294 4.67 0.72 -22.04
CA ILE A 294 5.08 2.07 -21.68
C ILE A 294 6.52 1.99 -21.17
N ALA A 295 7.47 2.49 -21.96
CA ALA A 295 8.90 2.34 -21.72
C ALA A 295 9.56 3.67 -21.32
N GLY A 296 10.20 3.71 -20.16
CA GLY A 296 10.95 4.84 -19.64
C GLY A 296 12.44 4.85 -20.01
N PRO A 297 13.27 5.62 -19.27
CA PRO A 297 13.00 6.23 -17.97
C PRO A 297 11.97 7.35 -18.03
N LEU A 298 10.88 7.23 -17.26
CA LEU A 298 9.76 8.17 -17.22
C LEU A 298 9.50 8.62 -15.77
N ALA A 299 9.30 9.91 -15.56
CA ALA A 299 8.83 10.49 -14.31
C ALA A 299 7.36 10.90 -14.41
N LEU A 300 6.54 10.48 -13.47
CA LEU A 300 5.13 10.87 -13.33
C LEU A 300 4.98 11.77 -12.12
N GLU A 301 4.40 12.95 -12.31
CA GLU A 301 4.37 14.03 -11.33
C GLU A 301 3.04 14.80 -11.36
N GLY A 302 2.69 15.47 -10.27
CA GLY A 302 1.43 16.19 -10.13
C GLY A 302 1.68 17.60 -9.63
N ASP A 303 1.09 18.60 -10.30
CA ASP A 303 1.17 20.00 -9.91
C ASP A 303 -0.15 20.72 -10.28
N PRO A 304 -0.98 21.11 -9.31
CA PRO A 304 -0.68 21.14 -7.88
C PRO A 304 -0.70 19.77 -7.19
N PHE A 305 0.15 19.60 -6.16
CA PHE A 305 0.19 18.47 -5.26
C PHE A 305 -0.83 18.72 -4.15
N LEU A 306 -2.04 18.22 -4.38
CA LEU A 306 -3.24 18.55 -3.60
C LEU A 306 -3.37 17.78 -2.28
N ILE A 307 -2.30 17.15 -1.79
CA ILE A 307 -2.33 16.34 -0.57
C ILE A 307 -1.94 17.21 0.63
N PRO A 308 -2.85 17.50 1.57
CA PRO A 308 -2.50 18.25 2.77
C PRO A 308 -1.41 17.55 3.58
N GLN A 309 -0.47 18.34 4.08
CA GLN A 309 0.58 17.87 4.99
C GLN A 309 0.77 18.91 6.08
N THR A 310 0.84 18.45 7.33
CA THR A 310 0.88 19.32 8.50
C THR A 310 1.94 18.86 9.49
N VAL A 311 2.50 19.80 10.25
CA VAL A 311 3.31 19.51 11.44
C VAL A 311 2.43 19.54 12.68
N ILE A 312 2.64 18.61 13.60
CA ILE A 312 1.96 18.55 14.89
C ILE A 312 2.60 19.58 15.83
N LEU A 313 1.78 20.48 16.38
CA LEU A 313 2.20 21.50 17.34
C LEU A 313 1.95 21.03 18.78
N SER A 314 0.79 20.44 19.03
CA SER A 314 0.41 19.92 20.34
C SER A 314 -0.70 18.87 20.25
N THR A 315 -0.87 18.09 21.32
CA THR A 315 -1.96 17.14 21.52
C THR A 315 -2.52 17.34 22.93
N ASP A 316 -3.84 17.27 23.08
CA ASP A 316 -4.48 17.30 24.41
C ASP A 316 -4.63 15.89 25.03
N ASN A 317 -4.15 14.84 24.33
CA ASN A 317 -4.28 13.42 24.67
C ASN A 317 -5.72 12.87 24.76
N ALA A 318 -6.75 13.71 24.63
CA ALA A 318 -8.14 13.31 24.71
C ALA A 318 -8.69 12.94 23.32
N SER A 319 -8.57 13.85 22.36
CA SER A 319 -9.02 13.64 20.98
C SER A 319 -8.59 14.73 20.00
N THR A 320 -7.92 15.78 20.49
CA THR A 320 -7.60 16.94 19.68
C THR A 320 -6.10 17.05 19.45
N ILE A 321 -5.75 17.23 18.18
CA ILE A 321 -4.39 17.56 17.76
C ILE A 321 -4.40 18.95 17.15
N VAL A 322 -3.52 19.83 17.61
CA VAL A 322 -3.27 21.12 16.97
C VAL A 322 -2.14 20.95 15.97
N VAL A 323 -2.39 21.31 14.73
CA VAL A 323 -1.44 21.18 13.62
C VAL A 323 -1.25 22.49 12.89
N GLN A 324 -0.15 22.62 12.15
CA GLN A 324 0.09 23.73 11.22
C GLN A 324 0.28 23.18 9.81
N ALA A 325 -0.39 23.78 8.82
CA ALA A 325 -0.17 23.43 7.42
C ALA A 325 1.28 23.72 7.02
N MET A 326 1.93 22.73 6.40
CA MET A 326 3.28 22.91 5.88
C MET A 326 3.25 23.87 4.68
N SER A 327 4.33 24.64 4.50
CA SER A 327 4.44 25.58 3.38
C SER A 327 4.33 24.86 2.04
N GLY A 328 3.51 25.39 1.13
CA GLY A 328 3.26 24.82 -0.19
C GLY A 328 2.18 23.73 -0.26
N TYR A 329 1.54 23.40 0.87
CA TYR A 329 0.46 22.40 0.94
C TYR A 329 -0.89 23.04 1.27
N PRO A 330 -2.01 22.43 0.82
CA PRO A 330 -3.34 22.88 1.18
C PRO A 330 -3.63 22.69 2.68
N PRO A 331 -4.63 23.41 3.23
CA PRO A 331 -5.14 23.18 4.59
C PRO A 331 -5.53 21.72 4.84
N PRO A 332 -5.43 21.23 6.10
CA PRO A 332 -5.93 19.92 6.46
C PRO A 332 -7.45 19.81 6.21
N THR A 333 -7.91 18.57 6.04
CA THR A 333 -9.30 18.23 5.74
C THR A 333 -9.79 17.15 6.69
N ASN A 334 -11.10 17.08 6.91
CA ASN A 334 -11.75 15.94 7.57
C ASN A 334 -12.23 14.87 6.58
N GLN A 335 -11.82 14.98 5.32
CA GLN A 335 -12.11 14.01 4.27
C GLN A 335 -10.90 13.08 4.11
N GLY A 336 -11.11 11.79 4.32
CA GLY A 336 -10.09 10.76 4.14
C GLY A 336 -9.31 10.40 5.41
N ARG A 337 -8.45 9.40 5.27
CA ARG A 337 -7.56 8.85 6.30
C ARG A 337 -6.37 9.76 6.54
N VAL A 338 -5.66 9.55 7.65
CA VAL A 338 -4.37 10.19 7.92
C VAL A 338 -3.26 9.17 8.13
N VAL A 339 -2.04 9.58 7.80
CA VAL A 339 -0.80 8.83 8.06
C VAL A 339 0.14 9.72 8.87
N ILE A 340 0.67 9.19 9.98
CA ILE A 340 1.60 9.94 10.83
C ILE A 340 3.04 9.51 10.57
N PHE A 341 3.92 10.49 10.47
CA PHE A 341 5.36 10.34 10.29
C PHE A 341 6.11 10.95 11.47
N ASP A 342 7.26 10.40 11.81
CA ASP A 342 8.16 11.02 12.76
C ASP A 342 8.81 12.29 12.18
N SER A 343 9.55 13.02 13.01
CA SER A 343 10.30 14.23 12.59
C SER A 343 11.33 13.98 11.47
N LYS A 344 11.70 12.72 11.21
CA LYS A 344 12.61 12.27 10.14
C LYS A 344 11.86 11.70 8.93
N GLY A 345 10.54 11.91 8.86
CA GLY A 345 9.70 11.47 7.75
C GLY A 345 9.62 9.95 7.58
N VAL A 346 9.84 9.18 8.65
CA VAL A 346 9.61 7.73 8.71
C VAL A 346 8.19 7.49 9.19
N ARG A 347 7.45 6.57 8.54
CA ARG A 347 6.07 6.28 8.94
C ARG A 347 6.06 5.68 10.35
N LEU A 348 5.20 6.21 11.20
CA LEU A 348 4.93 5.65 12.53
C LEU A 348 3.88 4.53 12.44
N PRO A 349 3.93 3.51 13.33
CA PRO A 349 3.03 2.37 13.32
C PRO A 349 1.63 2.77 13.81
N THR A 350 0.93 3.52 12.96
CA THR A 350 -0.44 4.00 13.14
C THR A 350 -1.36 3.28 12.16
N TRP A 351 -2.59 3.00 12.57
CA TRP A 351 -3.62 2.46 11.68
C TRP A 351 -4.45 3.60 11.10
N GLN A 352 -5.41 3.24 10.24
CA GLN A 352 -6.35 4.14 9.59
C GLN A 352 -7.09 4.93 10.66
N ALA A 353 -7.08 6.24 10.51
CA ALA A 353 -7.76 7.17 11.40
C ALA A 353 -8.43 8.23 10.53
N TRP A 354 -9.67 8.57 10.88
CA TRP A 354 -10.46 9.59 10.18
C TRP A 354 -10.63 10.80 11.09
N PRO A 355 -10.19 12.00 10.66
CA PRO A 355 -10.54 13.20 11.37
C PRO A 355 -12.06 13.39 11.34
N GLN A 356 -12.67 13.59 12.50
CA GLN A 356 -14.10 13.89 12.62
C GLN A 356 -14.41 15.34 12.24
N SER A 357 -13.51 16.26 12.61
CA SER A 357 -13.62 17.67 12.26
C SER A 357 -12.24 18.33 12.17
N VAL A 358 -12.20 19.40 11.39
CA VAL A 358 -11.05 20.31 11.27
C VAL A 358 -11.57 21.73 11.43
N THR A 359 -10.96 22.50 12.34
CA THR A 359 -11.32 23.89 12.63
C THR A 359 -10.10 24.78 12.44
N ASP A 360 -10.22 25.83 11.64
CA ASP A 360 -9.19 26.86 11.48
C ASP A 360 -9.06 27.69 12.77
N LEU A 361 -7.85 27.79 13.29
CA LEU A 361 -7.51 28.58 14.49
C LEU A 361 -6.83 29.91 14.15
N GLY A 362 -6.64 30.21 12.85
CA GLY A 362 -5.89 31.35 12.35
C GLY A 362 -4.39 31.09 12.25
N GLY A 363 -3.70 31.90 11.43
CA GLY A 363 -2.24 31.82 11.27
C GLY A 363 -1.73 30.52 10.63
N GLY A 364 -2.59 29.79 9.91
CA GLY A 364 -2.27 28.49 9.33
C GLY A 364 -2.31 27.32 10.32
N ASN A 365 -2.82 27.55 11.53
CA ASN A 365 -3.00 26.52 12.56
C ASN A 365 -4.43 25.96 12.52
N TYR A 366 -4.56 24.68 12.80
CA TYR A 366 -5.82 23.95 12.75
C TYR A 366 -5.97 23.04 13.96
N SER A 367 -7.19 22.93 14.47
CA SER A 367 -7.58 21.90 15.44
C SER A 367 -8.20 20.73 14.68
N VAL A 368 -7.65 19.53 14.89
CA VAL A 368 -8.08 18.28 14.23
C VAL A 368 -8.57 17.34 15.31
N VAL A 369 -9.85 16.97 15.24
CA VAL A 369 -10.49 16.10 16.23
C VAL A 369 -10.62 14.69 15.67
N PHE A 370 -10.15 13.70 16.43
CA PHE A 370 -10.31 12.28 16.12
C PHE A 370 -11.29 11.62 17.09
N SER A 371 -11.85 10.48 16.70
CA SER A 371 -12.66 9.69 17.64
C SER A 371 -11.77 9.08 18.74
N ASP A 372 -12.34 8.80 19.92
CA ASP A 372 -11.64 8.06 20.99
C ASP A 372 -11.12 6.71 20.47
N TYR A 373 -11.85 6.08 19.54
CA TYR A 373 -11.45 4.85 18.89
C TYR A 373 -10.15 5.04 18.08
N ASP A 374 -10.08 6.05 17.22
CA ASP A 374 -8.89 6.32 16.41
C ASP A 374 -7.69 6.71 17.28
N MET A 375 -7.91 7.52 18.32
CA MET A 375 -6.86 7.93 19.24
C MET A 375 -6.19 6.74 19.93
N GLN A 376 -6.98 5.78 20.40
CA GLN A 376 -6.50 4.66 21.21
C GLN A 376 -6.14 3.44 20.37
N GLN A 377 -7.01 3.04 19.43
CA GLN A 377 -6.89 1.79 18.68
C GLN A 377 -6.01 1.94 17.45
N SER A 378 -5.98 3.13 16.83
CA SER A 378 -5.13 3.39 15.66
C SER A 378 -3.74 3.89 16.03
N GLY A 379 -3.39 3.95 17.32
CA GLY A 379 -2.05 4.34 17.80
C GLY A 379 -1.74 5.84 17.67
N ILE A 380 -2.73 6.65 17.28
CA ILE A 380 -2.56 8.10 17.04
C ILE A 380 -2.11 8.81 18.30
N ALA A 381 -2.66 8.49 19.48
CA ALA A 381 -2.28 9.13 20.74
C ALA A 381 -0.77 9.01 21.05
N ALA A 382 -0.16 7.87 20.71
CA ALA A 382 1.28 7.68 20.89
C ALA A 382 2.10 8.42 19.82
N ALA A 383 1.62 8.41 18.57
CA ALA A 383 2.31 8.99 17.42
C ALA A 383 2.18 10.52 17.31
N ALA A 384 1.14 11.12 17.91
CA ALA A 384 0.83 12.54 17.84
C ALA A 384 1.72 13.42 18.75
N GLN A 385 3.03 13.34 18.54
CA GLN A 385 4.01 14.14 19.28
C GLN A 385 4.32 15.45 18.54
N PRO A 386 4.55 16.58 19.26
CA PRO A 386 5.02 17.81 18.65
C PRO A 386 6.26 17.59 17.76
N GLY A 387 6.26 18.15 16.56
CA GLY A 387 7.32 18.01 15.55
C GLY A 387 7.21 16.79 14.65
N ASN A 388 6.29 15.85 14.93
CA ASN A 388 5.89 14.82 13.97
C ASN A 388 4.97 15.43 12.90
N TYR A 389 4.72 14.69 11.83
CA TYR A 389 3.92 15.16 10.71
C TYR A 389 2.71 14.27 10.45
N ILE A 390 1.68 14.87 9.86
CA ILE A 390 0.49 14.18 9.38
C ILE A 390 0.36 14.44 7.88
N ALA A 391 0.24 13.39 7.08
CA ALA A 391 -0.23 13.47 5.70
C ALA A 391 -1.67 12.98 5.62
N TYR A 392 -2.49 13.65 4.83
CA TYR A 392 -3.90 13.32 4.66
C TYR A 392 -4.09 12.51 3.38
N GLU A 393 -5.08 11.63 3.34
CA GLU A 393 -5.46 10.90 2.14
C GLU A 393 -5.93 11.89 1.06
N GLY A 394 -5.49 11.63 -0.17
CA GLY A 394 -5.83 12.44 -1.33
C GLY A 394 -4.83 12.27 -2.45
N GLY A 395 -4.99 13.10 -3.49
CA GLY A 395 -4.02 13.24 -4.57
C GLY A 395 -4.61 13.03 -5.96
N PRO A 396 -3.86 13.39 -7.00
CA PRO A 396 -4.25 13.12 -8.38
C PRO A 396 -4.40 11.61 -8.58
N GLY A 397 -5.34 11.25 -9.46
CA GLY A 397 -5.50 9.90 -9.99
C GLY A 397 -4.19 9.36 -10.58
N GLY A 398 -4.07 8.04 -10.64
CA GLY A 398 -2.88 7.40 -11.14
C GLY A 398 -3.01 6.95 -12.59
N VAL A 399 -2.68 5.69 -12.83
CA VAL A 399 -2.85 4.98 -14.10
C VAL A 399 -4.12 4.15 -14.04
N TRP A 400 -5.01 4.34 -15.01
CA TRP A 400 -6.22 3.54 -15.18
C TRP A 400 -6.03 2.53 -16.31
N LEU A 401 -6.20 1.25 -16.01
CA LEU A 401 -6.25 0.18 -16.99
C LEU A 401 -7.68 -0.34 -17.05
N ILE A 402 -8.24 -0.40 -18.24
CA ILE A 402 -9.60 -0.91 -18.46
C ILE A 402 -9.57 -1.89 -19.63
N ALA A 403 -9.91 -3.16 -19.33
CA ALA A 403 -10.09 -4.22 -20.30
C ALA A 403 -8.88 -4.47 -21.22
N ASN A 404 -7.65 -4.31 -20.73
CA ASN A 404 -6.46 -4.61 -21.54
C ASN A 404 -6.12 -6.11 -21.52
N ASN A 405 -5.36 -6.53 -22.53
CA ASN A 405 -4.79 -7.85 -22.68
C ASN A 405 -3.26 -7.74 -22.78
N GLY A 406 -2.64 -7.61 -21.62
CA GLY A 406 -1.20 -7.44 -21.47
C GLY A 406 -0.73 -5.99 -21.60
N VAL A 407 -0.17 -5.47 -20.51
CA VAL A 407 0.43 -4.13 -20.42
C VAL A 407 1.75 -4.25 -19.66
N ALA A 408 2.79 -3.61 -20.15
CA ALA A 408 4.11 -3.57 -19.52
C ALA A 408 4.52 -2.14 -19.19
N PHE A 409 4.88 -1.90 -17.94
CA PHE A 409 5.48 -0.67 -17.46
C PHE A 409 6.95 -0.92 -17.16
N GLN A 410 7.85 -0.14 -17.78
CA GLN A 410 9.29 -0.33 -17.65
C GLN A 410 9.97 0.99 -17.26
N GLN A 411 10.73 0.99 -16.16
CA GLN A 411 11.55 2.12 -15.70
C GLN A 411 10.72 3.39 -15.45
N ILE A 412 9.74 3.32 -14.55
CA ILE A 412 8.84 4.43 -14.27
C ILE A 412 8.97 4.83 -12.81
N ASN A 413 9.18 6.12 -12.57
CA ASN A 413 9.12 6.71 -11.24
C ASN A 413 7.85 7.55 -11.14
N ALA A 414 6.92 7.15 -10.28
CA ALA A 414 5.72 7.91 -9.96
C ALA A 414 5.87 8.61 -8.61
N TYR A 415 5.86 9.93 -8.64
CA TYR A 415 6.10 10.82 -7.50
C TYR A 415 4.85 11.55 -7.00
N ALA A 416 3.80 11.53 -7.82
CA ALA A 416 2.44 11.92 -7.51
C ALA A 416 1.52 10.95 -8.28
N GLY A 417 0.47 10.41 -7.67
CA GLY A 417 -0.47 9.53 -8.38
C GLY A 417 0.18 8.22 -8.83
N GLY A 418 0.97 7.58 -7.96
CA GLY A 418 1.60 6.28 -8.23
C GLY A 418 0.64 5.09 -8.24
N ALA A 419 -0.67 5.34 -8.13
CA ALA A 419 -1.69 4.33 -8.21
C ALA A 419 -1.77 3.71 -9.59
N VAL A 420 -2.00 2.42 -9.64
CA VAL A 420 -2.44 1.76 -10.86
C VAL A 420 -3.70 1.01 -10.52
N PHE A 421 -4.80 1.36 -11.16
CA PHE A 421 -6.08 0.70 -10.96
C PHE A 421 -6.48 0.04 -12.28
N GLY A 422 -6.46 -1.29 -12.28
CA GLY A 422 -6.84 -2.11 -13.42
C GLY A 422 -8.17 -2.81 -13.21
N GLN A 423 -9.07 -2.71 -14.18
CA GLN A 423 -10.34 -3.42 -14.20
C GLN A 423 -10.45 -4.32 -15.42
N TRP A 424 -10.87 -5.56 -15.17
CA TRP A 424 -11.14 -6.55 -16.21
C TRP A 424 -9.90 -6.85 -17.06
N GLU A 425 -8.75 -6.86 -16.41
CA GLU A 425 -7.47 -7.05 -17.06
C GLU A 425 -7.24 -8.53 -17.38
N THR A 426 -6.64 -8.78 -18.54
CA THR A 426 -6.26 -10.10 -19.03
C THR A 426 -4.81 -10.08 -19.56
N GLY A 427 -4.28 -11.23 -19.96
CA GLY A 427 -2.89 -11.33 -20.40
C GLY A 427 -1.90 -11.04 -19.26
N LEU A 428 -0.66 -10.65 -19.58
CA LEU A 428 0.37 -10.34 -18.58
C LEU A 428 0.41 -8.83 -18.29
N ILE A 429 0.01 -8.42 -17.09
CA ILE A 429 0.28 -7.08 -16.57
C ILE A 429 1.62 -7.11 -15.84
N SER A 430 2.58 -6.30 -16.28
CA SER A 430 3.95 -6.34 -15.78
C SER A 430 4.54 -4.98 -15.41
N PHE A 431 5.29 -4.97 -14.31
CA PHE A 431 6.02 -3.83 -13.78
C PHE A 431 7.48 -4.22 -13.62
N SER A 432 8.38 -3.57 -14.37
CA SER A 432 9.82 -3.73 -14.17
C SER A 432 10.44 -2.38 -13.84
N GLN A 433 11.07 -2.28 -12.67
CA GLN A 433 11.61 -1.02 -12.17
C GLN A 433 10.54 0.08 -12.07
N TRP A 434 9.37 -0.30 -11.54
CA TRP A 434 8.33 0.66 -11.14
C TRP A 434 8.64 1.19 -9.75
N ARG A 435 8.62 2.51 -9.57
CA ARG A 435 8.88 3.16 -8.29
C ARG A 435 7.79 4.15 -7.96
N ALA A 436 6.86 3.79 -7.09
CA ALA A 436 5.87 4.69 -6.53
C ALA A 436 6.36 5.16 -5.15
N ILE A 437 7.01 6.33 -5.11
CA ILE A 437 7.67 6.87 -3.92
C ILE A 437 7.51 8.39 -3.86
N ARG A 438 7.64 8.99 -2.67
CA ARG A 438 7.69 10.45 -2.54
C ARG A 438 8.83 11.05 -3.39
N ARG A 439 8.62 12.25 -3.93
CA ARG A 439 9.62 12.92 -4.79
C ARG A 439 10.92 13.20 -4.01
N PRO A 440 12.08 12.65 -4.42
CA PRO A 440 13.35 12.96 -3.78
C PRO A 440 13.70 14.45 -3.89
N GLY A 441 14.34 15.01 -2.85
CA GLY A 441 14.71 16.42 -2.81
C GLY A 441 13.54 17.38 -2.53
N THR A 442 12.39 16.86 -2.09
CA THR A 442 11.24 17.64 -1.66
C THR A 442 10.89 17.38 -0.19
N ASN A 443 10.05 18.23 0.41
CA ASN A 443 9.48 17.99 1.73
C ASN A 443 8.18 17.15 1.69
N ARG A 444 7.92 16.40 0.61
CA ARG A 444 6.75 15.54 0.52
C ARG A 444 6.94 14.32 1.40
N LEU A 445 5.98 14.06 2.27
CA LEU A 445 5.92 12.82 3.06
C LEU A 445 5.37 11.64 2.24
N PHE A 446 4.72 11.94 1.12
CA PHE A 446 3.81 11.02 0.45
C PHE A 446 4.02 11.00 -1.07
N ALA A 447 3.79 9.83 -1.69
CA ALA A 447 3.89 9.64 -3.14
C ALA A 447 2.58 9.94 -3.87
N GLY A 448 1.45 9.98 -3.15
CA GLY A 448 0.12 10.27 -3.67
C GLY A 448 -0.56 9.11 -4.37
N GLY A 449 -1.88 9.00 -4.15
CA GLY A 449 -2.73 7.95 -4.73
C GLY A 449 -2.62 6.58 -4.06
N ASN A 450 -3.53 5.70 -4.50
CA ASN A 450 -3.63 4.29 -4.13
C ASN A 450 -2.50 3.40 -4.67
N TYR A 451 -2.57 2.12 -4.32
CA TYR A 451 -1.71 0.98 -4.68
C TYR A 451 -1.64 0.67 -6.18
N VAL A 452 -0.86 -0.36 -6.51
CA VAL A 452 -1.13 -1.22 -7.65
C VAL A 452 -2.30 -2.17 -7.34
N GLN A 453 -3.52 -1.79 -7.73
CA GLN A 453 -4.72 -2.63 -7.71
C GLN A 453 -4.99 -3.21 -9.10
N ILE A 454 -5.09 -4.53 -9.23
CA ILE A 454 -5.49 -5.15 -10.50
C ILE A 454 -6.58 -6.18 -10.27
N ILE A 455 -7.74 -5.93 -10.87
CA ILE A 455 -8.89 -6.83 -10.90
C ILE A 455 -8.83 -7.64 -12.19
N TYR A 456 -8.61 -8.94 -12.05
CA TYR A 456 -8.40 -9.85 -13.17
C TYR A 456 -9.68 -10.50 -13.67
N GLN A 457 -9.70 -10.82 -14.96
CA GLN A 457 -10.61 -11.76 -15.61
C GLN A 457 -9.82 -12.89 -16.29
N GLY A 458 -8.85 -13.46 -15.57
CA GLY A 458 -7.81 -14.33 -16.10
C GLY A 458 -6.46 -13.61 -16.25
N GLY A 459 -5.47 -14.24 -16.87
CA GLY A 459 -4.15 -13.62 -17.11
C GLY A 459 -3.17 -13.77 -15.96
N SER A 460 -2.15 -12.91 -15.90
CA SER A 460 -1.00 -13.01 -15.01
C SER A 460 -0.48 -11.63 -14.58
N PHE A 461 0.14 -11.59 -13.39
CA PHE A 461 0.86 -10.43 -12.87
C PHE A 461 2.35 -10.70 -12.75
N SER A 462 3.18 -9.70 -13.05
CA SER A 462 4.59 -9.70 -12.65
C SER A 462 5.03 -8.32 -12.16
N MET A 463 5.72 -8.28 -11.02
CA MET A 463 6.44 -7.10 -10.55
C MET A 463 7.86 -7.50 -10.15
N ASP A 464 8.85 -6.84 -10.76
CA ASP A 464 10.26 -7.14 -10.54
C ASP A 464 11.10 -5.86 -10.39
N ARG A 465 12.06 -5.87 -9.44
CA ARG A 465 12.97 -4.73 -9.18
C ARG A 465 12.23 -3.43 -8.90
N SER A 466 11.07 -3.49 -8.24
CA SER A 466 10.17 -2.36 -8.05
C SER A 466 10.10 -1.91 -6.59
N GLU A 467 9.69 -0.67 -6.35
CA GLU A 467 9.56 -0.04 -5.03
C GLU A 467 8.19 0.61 -4.92
N VAL A 468 7.41 0.26 -3.89
CA VAL A 468 6.11 0.89 -3.63
C VAL A 468 6.07 1.30 -2.18
N ALA A 469 5.84 2.60 -1.94
CA ALA A 469 5.87 3.16 -0.61
C ALA A 469 5.08 4.46 -0.44
N TYR A 470 4.86 4.84 0.81
CA TYR A 470 4.25 6.12 1.19
C TYR A 470 2.85 6.32 0.57
N ASN A 471 1.98 5.35 0.80
CA ASN A 471 0.60 5.32 0.35
C ASN A 471 -0.39 5.09 1.52
N TRP A 472 -1.70 5.24 1.25
CA TRP A 472 -2.74 5.31 2.29
C TRP A 472 -3.59 4.04 2.38
N ASP A 473 -3.22 3.01 1.63
CA ASP A 473 -3.89 1.71 1.66
C ASP A 473 -2.87 0.57 1.57
N ASP A 474 -3.28 -0.59 1.07
CA ASP A 474 -2.40 -1.68 0.64
C ASP A 474 -1.36 -1.15 -0.32
N LEU A 475 -0.15 -1.72 -0.41
CA LEU A 475 0.85 -1.31 -1.40
C LEU A 475 0.63 -1.98 -2.77
N SER A 476 0.07 -3.18 -2.78
CA SER A 476 -0.48 -3.82 -3.98
C SER A 476 -1.64 -4.71 -3.61
N ASP A 477 -2.64 -4.78 -4.48
CA ASP A 477 -3.81 -5.64 -4.32
C ASP A 477 -4.25 -6.28 -5.64
N LEU A 478 -4.05 -7.60 -5.73
CA LEU A 478 -4.15 -8.36 -6.96
C LEU A 478 -5.17 -9.47 -6.75
N PHE A 479 -6.32 -9.36 -7.39
CA PHE A 479 -7.43 -10.27 -7.12
C PHE A 479 -8.38 -10.41 -8.31
N ASN A 480 -9.34 -11.32 -8.17
CA ASN A 480 -10.58 -11.37 -8.95
C ASN A 480 -11.75 -11.38 -7.98
N TYR A 481 -12.94 -11.01 -8.42
CA TYR A 481 -14.12 -11.12 -7.55
C TYR A 481 -14.58 -12.57 -7.38
N VAL A 482 -15.03 -12.89 -6.17
CA VAL A 482 -15.86 -14.07 -5.89
C VAL A 482 -17.35 -13.70 -5.93
N GLY A 483 -18.19 -14.69 -6.14
CA GLY A 483 -19.64 -14.54 -6.12
C GLY A 483 -20.25 -15.04 -4.82
N TRP A 484 -21.43 -14.52 -4.47
CA TRP A 484 -22.18 -14.99 -3.30
C TRP A 484 -23.60 -15.40 -3.68
N THR A 485 -24.06 -16.55 -3.17
CA THR A 485 -25.44 -17.01 -3.34
C THR A 485 -26.06 -17.36 -1.99
N ASN A 486 -27.38 -17.22 -1.90
CA ASN A 486 -28.17 -17.78 -0.81
C ASN A 486 -29.35 -18.57 -1.38
N ALA A 487 -29.42 -19.87 -1.09
CA ALA A 487 -30.54 -20.73 -1.47
C ALA A 487 -31.00 -21.68 -0.35
N ASN A 488 -30.68 -21.36 0.91
CA ASN A 488 -31.21 -22.05 2.11
C ASN A 488 -31.18 -23.60 2.06
N GLY A 489 -30.10 -24.22 1.57
CA GLY A 489 -29.95 -25.68 1.59
C GLY A 489 -30.53 -26.42 0.38
N GLN A 490 -31.05 -25.71 -0.63
CA GLN A 490 -31.66 -26.33 -1.81
C GLN A 490 -30.61 -27.00 -2.73
N THR A 491 -31.03 -28.09 -3.37
CA THR A 491 -30.29 -28.69 -4.50
C THR A 491 -30.92 -28.21 -5.80
N THR A 492 -30.20 -27.42 -6.58
CA THR A 492 -30.75 -26.74 -7.76
C THR A 492 -29.70 -26.60 -8.86
N LYS A 493 -30.16 -26.46 -10.11
CA LYS A 493 -29.32 -26.05 -11.25
C LYS A 493 -29.28 -24.54 -11.43
N THR A 494 -30.24 -23.81 -10.86
CA THR A 494 -30.42 -22.38 -11.10
C THR A 494 -30.38 -21.63 -9.78
N VAL A 495 -29.54 -20.59 -9.70
CA VAL A 495 -29.17 -19.92 -8.47
C VAL A 495 -29.15 -18.41 -8.68
N TRP A 496 -29.61 -17.66 -7.69
CA TRP A 496 -29.41 -16.21 -7.65
C TRP A 496 -28.08 -15.93 -6.97
N ALA A 497 -27.14 -15.40 -7.73
CA ALA A 497 -25.80 -15.07 -7.25
C ALA A 497 -25.49 -13.60 -7.51
N ALA A 498 -24.92 -12.94 -6.51
CA ALA A 498 -24.28 -11.66 -6.71
C ALA A 498 -22.89 -11.88 -7.32
N LEU A 499 -22.64 -11.33 -8.50
CA LEU A 499 -21.39 -11.44 -9.25
C LEU A 499 -20.94 -10.04 -9.67
N GLU A 500 -19.69 -9.69 -9.37
CA GLU A 500 -19.08 -8.42 -9.85
C GLU A 500 -18.17 -8.62 -11.08
N ALA A 501 -17.88 -9.88 -11.43
CA ALA A 501 -17.09 -10.24 -12.58
C ALA A 501 -17.97 -10.78 -13.73
N ASP A 502 -17.49 -10.57 -14.97
CA ASP A 502 -18.18 -11.02 -16.18
C ASP A 502 -17.95 -12.51 -16.42
N TRP A 503 -18.72 -13.34 -15.69
CA TRP A 503 -18.65 -14.80 -15.82
C TRP A 503 -19.47 -15.29 -17.01
N GLN A 504 -18.90 -16.22 -17.77
CA GLN A 504 -19.41 -16.63 -19.08
C GLN A 504 -19.81 -18.12 -19.10
N PRO A 505 -20.80 -18.51 -19.95
CA PRO A 505 -21.09 -19.91 -20.24
C PRO A 505 -19.83 -20.71 -20.60
N GLY A 506 -19.76 -21.94 -20.11
CA GLY A 506 -18.61 -22.84 -20.29
C GLY A 506 -17.53 -22.72 -19.20
N GLN A 507 -17.54 -21.66 -18.38
CA GLN A 507 -16.60 -21.52 -17.26
C GLN A 507 -16.94 -22.46 -16.09
N THR A 508 -15.93 -22.83 -15.32
CA THR A 508 -16.05 -23.72 -14.16
C THR A 508 -16.10 -22.91 -12.88
N VAL A 509 -17.14 -23.14 -12.10
CA VAL A 509 -17.31 -22.54 -10.78
C VAL A 509 -17.12 -23.60 -9.70
N SER A 510 -16.31 -23.25 -8.72
CA SER A 510 -16.17 -23.98 -7.46
C SER A 510 -17.10 -23.34 -6.43
N LEU A 511 -17.85 -24.17 -5.73
CA LEU A 511 -18.79 -23.73 -4.71
C LEU A 511 -18.21 -24.08 -3.34
N TYR A 512 -18.04 -23.07 -2.49
CA TYR A 512 -17.47 -23.22 -1.16
C TYR A 512 -18.48 -22.87 -0.08
N ASN A 513 -18.41 -23.58 1.03
CA ASN A 513 -19.06 -23.13 2.25
C ASN A 513 -18.40 -21.83 2.71
N ALA A 514 -19.20 -20.77 2.86
CA ALA A 514 -18.71 -19.44 3.23
C ALA A 514 -17.92 -19.38 4.55
N TYR A 515 -18.22 -20.28 5.49
CA TYR A 515 -17.66 -20.26 6.84
C TYR A 515 -16.44 -21.15 6.97
N THR A 516 -16.48 -22.33 6.34
CA THR A 516 -15.42 -23.33 6.47
C THR A 516 -14.45 -23.34 5.31
N LEU A 517 -14.76 -22.60 4.23
CA LEU A 517 -14.08 -22.65 2.93
C LEU A 517 -13.95 -24.09 2.38
N GLN A 518 -14.80 -25.00 2.84
CA GLN A 518 -14.86 -26.37 2.34
C GLN A 518 -15.47 -26.36 0.95
N LEU A 519 -14.79 -26.99 -0.01
CA LEU A 519 -15.35 -27.23 -1.34
C LEU A 519 -16.59 -28.13 -1.23
N LEU A 520 -17.73 -27.60 -1.66
CA LEU A 520 -19.01 -28.29 -1.68
C LEU A 520 -19.22 -29.05 -2.99
N SER A 521 -18.93 -28.38 -4.11
CA SER A 521 -19.11 -28.93 -5.46
C SER A 521 -18.33 -28.11 -6.49
N THR A 522 -18.22 -28.66 -7.69
CA THR A 522 -17.82 -27.93 -8.90
C THR A 522 -18.89 -28.09 -9.96
N ALA A 523 -19.12 -27.06 -10.77
CA ALA A 523 -20.09 -27.10 -11.86
C ALA A 523 -19.64 -26.20 -13.01
N THR A 524 -20.26 -26.37 -14.18
CA THR A 524 -20.03 -25.51 -15.34
C THR A 524 -21.22 -24.57 -15.52
N ILE A 525 -20.93 -23.29 -15.75
CA ILE A 525 -21.94 -22.28 -16.08
C ILE A 525 -22.54 -22.62 -17.45
N VAL A 526 -23.86 -22.69 -17.53
CA VAL A 526 -24.64 -22.84 -18.78
C VAL A 526 -25.16 -21.49 -19.25
N SER A 527 -25.61 -20.64 -18.32
CA SER A 527 -26.04 -19.27 -18.62
C SER A 527 -25.91 -18.37 -17.40
N VAL A 528 -25.66 -17.09 -17.63
CA VAL A 528 -25.73 -16.01 -16.65
C VAL A 528 -26.69 -14.97 -17.22
N ASN A 529 -27.78 -14.70 -16.51
CA ASN A 529 -28.73 -13.67 -16.90
C ASN A 529 -28.75 -12.59 -15.82
N ASN A 530 -28.26 -11.40 -16.15
CA ASN A 530 -28.44 -10.24 -15.26
C ASN A 530 -29.94 -9.91 -15.24
N THR A 531 -30.55 -9.94 -14.07
CA THR A 531 -31.98 -9.68 -13.92
C THR A 531 -32.20 -9.07 -12.55
N ALA A 532 -32.66 -7.82 -12.51
CA ALA A 532 -32.96 -7.13 -11.26
C ALA A 532 -33.98 -7.93 -10.44
N ASN A 533 -33.56 -8.40 -9.26
CA ASN A 533 -34.42 -9.14 -8.34
C ASN A 533 -34.16 -8.67 -6.91
N GLN A 534 -34.92 -7.65 -6.49
CA GLN A 534 -34.75 -7.05 -5.17
C GLN A 534 -34.98 -8.05 -4.04
N THR A 535 -35.91 -8.99 -4.19
CA THR A 535 -36.16 -10.01 -3.16
C THR A 535 -34.95 -10.93 -2.95
N ALA A 536 -34.26 -11.31 -4.03
CA ALA A 536 -33.03 -12.08 -3.94
C ALA A 536 -31.89 -11.25 -3.30
N VAL A 537 -31.77 -9.97 -3.67
CA VAL A 537 -30.82 -9.03 -3.06
C VAL A 537 -31.04 -8.91 -1.56
N ASP A 538 -32.27 -8.66 -1.12
CA ASP A 538 -32.59 -8.51 0.30
C ASP A 538 -32.30 -9.79 1.08
N ALA A 539 -32.65 -10.95 0.50
CA ALA A 539 -32.37 -12.25 1.12
C ALA A 539 -30.87 -12.53 1.26
N LEU A 540 -30.07 -12.17 0.24
CA LEU A 540 -28.62 -12.32 0.28
C LEU A 540 -27.98 -11.31 1.24
N ASN A 541 -28.38 -10.04 1.20
CA ASN A 541 -27.87 -9.00 2.11
C ASN A 541 -28.15 -9.34 3.57
N ASN A 542 -29.34 -9.84 3.89
CA ASN A 542 -29.64 -10.32 5.24
C ASN A 542 -28.69 -11.45 5.69
N ALA A 543 -28.33 -12.36 4.79
CA ALA A 543 -27.38 -13.43 5.10
C ALA A 543 -25.95 -12.88 5.26
N LEU A 544 -25.49 -12.01 4.36
CA LEU A 544 -24.16 -11.39 4.41
C LEU A 544 -23.97 -10.55 5.69
N TRP A 545 -24.95 -9.69 6.02
CA TRP A 545 -24.88 -8.87 7.23
C TRP A 545 -24.96 -9.68 8.52
N SER A 546 -25.63 -10.85 8.50
CA SER A 546 -25.68 -11.73 9.67
C SER A 546 -24.31 -12.29 10.06
N VAL A 547 -23.36 -12.27 9.12
CA VAL A 547 -21.98 -12.73 9.31
C VAL A 547 -20.95 -11.59 9.21
N GLY A 548 -21.40 -10.34 9.11
CA GLY A 548 -20.55 -9.17 9.06
C GLY A 548 -19.84 -8.92 7.72
N LEU A 549 -20.27 -9.55 6.62
CA LEU A 549 -19.76 -9.29 5.27
C LEU A 549 -20.44 -8.06 4.65
N SER A 550 -19.79 -7.45 3.64
CA SER A 550 -20.40 -6.36 2.89
C SER A 550 -21.59 -6.85 2.05
N GLY A 551 -22.55 -5.95 1.81
CA GLY A 551 -23.77 -6.24 1.05
C GLY A 551 -23.60 -6.00 -0.45
N THR A 552 -24.67 -6.21 -1.20
CA THR A 552 -24.76 -6.08 -2.66
C THR A 552 -25.95 -5.25 -3.10
N ASN A 553 -26.02 -4.96 -4.40
CA ASN A 553 -27.13 -4.26 -5.04
C ASN A 553 -27.80 -5.14 -6.12
N SER A 554 -28.86 -4.62 -6.73
CA SER A 554 -29.60 -5.31 -7.81
C SER A 554 -28.80 -5.49 -9.09
N ASP A 555 -27.85 -4.60 -9.37
CA ASP A 555 -27.12 -4.57 -10.64
C ASP A 555 -26.10 -5.72 -10.71
N ASN A 556 -25.63 -6.17 -9.55
CA ASN A 556 -24.73 -7.31 -9.41
C ASN A 556 -25.48 -8.66 -9.30
N MET A 557 -26.82 -8.66 -9.25
CA MET A 557 -27.61 -9.88 -9.05
C MET A 557 -27.90 -10.61 -10.37
N ASN A 558 -27.47 -11.86 -10.44
CA ASN A 558 -27.54 -12.68 -11.65
C ASN A 558 -28.26 -14.00 -11.39
N LEU A 559 -29.09 -14.43 -12.35
CA LEU A 559 -29.61 -15.78 -12.40
C LEU A 559 -28.61 -16.67 -13.15
N VAL A 560 -27.88 -17.49 -12.40
CA VAL A 560 -26.87 -18.40 -12.93
C VAL A 560 -27.46 -19.79 -13.05
N THR A 561 -27.37 -20.39 -14.25
CA THR A 561 -27.73 -21.79 -14.49
C THR A 561 -26.47 -22.63 -14.67
N LEU A 562 -26.43 -23.77 -13.99
CA LEU A 562 -25.34 -24.72 -13.95
C LEU A 562 -25.72 -26.00 -14.72
N ASN A 563 -24.72 -26.71 -15.24
CA ASN A 563 -24.93 -27.95 -16.00
C ASN A 563 -25.50 -29.09 -15.13
N THR A 564 -25.09 -29.13 -13.86
CA THR A 564 -25.51 -30.12 -12.85
C THR A 564 -26.19 -29.44 -11.68
N ALA A 565 -27.05 -30.19 -10.98
CA ALA A 565 -27.68 -29.67 -9.77
C ALA A 565 -26.66 -29.73 -8.62
N VAL A 566 -26.55 -28.63 -7.87
CA VAL A 566 -25.60 -28.50 -6.76
C VAL A 566 -26.35 -28.15 -5.47
N LYS A 567 -25.85 -28.65 -4.34
CA LYS A 567 -26.38 -28.32 -3.02
C LYS A 567 -25.77 -26.99 -2.55
N ILE A 568 -26.62 -26.00 -2.30
CA ILE A 568 -26.21 -24.67 -1.87
C ILE A 568 -26.64 -24.45 -0.44
N SER A 569 -25.70 -24.09 0.44
CA SER A 569 -25.99 -23.80 1.83
C SER A 569 -26.60 -22.40 2.02
N ASN A 570 -26.97 -22.07 3.25
CA ASN A 570 -27.13 -20.67 3.62
C ASN A 570 -25.77 -20.00 3.51
N LEU A 571 -25.65 -19.05 2.58
CA LEU A 571 -24.39 -18.46 2.11
C LEU A 571 -23.40 -19.47 1.51
N THR A 572 -23.21 -19.40 0.20
CA THR A 572 -22.21 -20.17 -0.54
C THR A 572 -21.39 -19.19 -1.36
N MET A 573 -20.07 -19.31 -1.29
CA MET A 573 -19.14 -18.57 -2.12
C MET A 573 -18.96 -19.30 -3.45
N LEU A 574 -19.01 -18.59 -4.56
CA LEU A 574 -18.70 -19.08 -5.88
C LEU A 574 -17.34 -18.51 -6.30
N ASP A 575 -16.45 -19.36 -6.79
CA ASP A 575 -15.15 -18.96 -7.34
C ASP A 575 -15.01 -19.49 -8.78
N CYS A 576 -14.81 -18.60 -9.74
CA CYS A 576 -14.62 -18.95 -11.14
C CYS A 576 -13.13 -19.08 -11.45
N THR A 577 -12.64 -20.32 -11.61
CA THR A 577 -11.20 -20.61 -11.74
C THR A 577 -10.58 -19.92 -12.96
N GLN A 578 -11.33 -19.80 -14.06
CA GLN A 578 -10.88 -19.15 -15.28
C GLN A 578 -10.77 -17.63 -15.15
N ALA A 579 -11.52 -17.01 -14.24
CA ALA A 579 -11.45 -15.57 -13.98
C ALA A 579 -10.29 -15.19 -13.05
N ARG A 580 -9.67 -16.18 -12.39
CA ARG A 580 -8.56 -15.95 -11.45
C ARG A 580 -7.26 -15.55 -12.17
N PRO A 581 -6.38 -14.80 -11.49
CA PRO A 581 -5.00 -14.65 -11.92
C PRO A 581 -4.34 -16.04 -12.00
N GLN A 582 -3.91 -16.43 -13.20
CA GLN A 582 -3.26 -17.71 -13.48
C GLN A 582 -1.88 -17.79 -12.81
N SER A 583 -1.18 -16.65 -12.74
CA SER A 583 0.04 -16.52 -11.96
C SER A 583 0.23 -15.11 -11.42
N ILE A 584 0.72 -14.99 -10.19
CA ILE A 584 1.18 -13.74 -9.60
C ILE A 584 2.64 -13.92 -9.22
N SER A 585 3.52 -13.07 -9.73
CA SER A 585 4.94 -13.08 -9.38
C SER A 585 5.40 -11.71 -8.92
N VAL A 586 5.84 -11.61 -7.67
CA VAL A 586 6.49 -10.41 -7.14
C VAL A 586 7.87 -10.79 -6.68
N THR A 587 8.89 -10.25 -7.33
CA THR A 587 10.27 -10.62 -7.06
C THR A 587 11.17 -9.42 -6.91
N ASN A 588 12.23 -9.56 -6.12
CA ASN A 588 13.28 -8.55 -5.99
C ASN A 588 12.67 -7.15 -5.82
N SER A 589 11.69 -6.96 -4.95
CA SER A 589 10.93 -5.71 -4.82
C SER A 589 10.86 -5.24 -3.37
N TYR A 590 10.64 -3.94 -3.16
CA TYR A 590 10.64 -3.31 -1.84
C TYR A 590 9.32 -2.60 -1.57
N PHE A 591 8.64 -3.03 -0.50
CA PHE A 591 7.34 -2.53 -0.09
C PHE A 591 7.48 -1.96 1.31
N HIS A 592 7.22 -0.66 1.48
CA HIS A 592 7.39 -0.06 2.80
C HIS A 592 6.55 1.17 3.06
N ASP A 593 6.41 1.53 4.34
CA ASP A 593 5.75 2.76 4.77
C ASP A 593 4.31 2.90 4.21
N GLY A 594 3.58 1.80 4.02
CA GLY A 594 2.18 1.76 3.57
C GLY A 594 1.17 1.66 4.72
N LEU A 595 0.03 2.33 4.61
CA LEU A 595 -0.97 2.43 5.70
C LEU A 595 -1.76 1.14 5.96
N ASN A 596 -1.80 0.19 5.02
CA ASN A 596 -2.46 -1.09 5.25
C ASN A 596 -1.52 -2.26 4.99
N ASP A 597 -1.80 -3.12 4.03
CA ASP A 597 -0.98 -4.30 3.72
C ASP A 597 0.19 -4.00 2.77
N GLY A 598 1.15 -4.92 2.73
CA GLY A 598 2.22 -4.89 1.74
C GLY A 598 1.78 -5.46 0.40
N ILE A 599 1.99 -6.76 0.22
CA ILE A 599 1.72 -7.46 -1.03
C ILE A 599 0.46 -8.32 -0.87
N ASN A 600 -0.65 -7.93 -1.51
CA ASN A 600 -1.88 -8.73 -1.56
C ASN A 600 -1.99 -9.44 -2.91
N GLY A 601 -1.93 -10.78 -2.89
CA GLY A 601 -2.09 -11.66 -4.05
C GLY A 601 -3.26 -12.61 -3.88
N LYS A 602 -4.47 -12.08 -3.70
CA LYS A 602 -5.66 -12.84 -3.35
C LYS A 602 -6.13 -13.67 -4.56
N GLY A 603 -6.52 -14.92 -4.35
CA GLY A 603 -7.08 -15.74 -5.43
C GLY A 603 -6.12 -16.13 -6.56
N GLY A 604 -4.81 -15.89 -6.49
CA GLY A 604 -3.89 -16.39 -7.51
C GLY A 604 -3.83 -17.93 -7.56
N LEU A 605 -3.80 -18.52 -8.76
CA LEU A 605 -3.62 -19.97 -8.92
C LEU A 605 -2.18 -20.39 -8.65
N ASN A 606 -1.20 -19.58 -9.09
CA ASN A 606 0.21 -19.78 -8.82
C ASN A 606 0.86 -18.48 -8.34
N ILE A 607 1.08 -18.37 -7.04
CA ILE A 607 1.65 -17.17 -6.43
C ILE A 607 3.11 -17.43 -6.07
N THR A 608 4.00 -16.55 -6.50
CA THR A 608 5.42 -16.55 -6.16
C THR A 608 5.84 -15.19 -5.64
N PHE A 609 6.20 -15.15 -4.36
CA PHE A 609 6.84 -14.00 -3.73
C PHE A 609 8.27 -14.39 -3.38
N ALA A 610 9.27 -13.75 -3.99
CA ALA A 610 10.66 -14.15 -3.81
C ALA A 610 11.61 -12.97 -3.73
N ASN A 611 12.49 -12.96 -2.72
CA ASN A 611 13.51 -11.92 -2.53
C ASN A 611 12.91 -10.51 -2.43
N ASN A 612 11.77 -10.37 -1.75
CA ASN A 612 11.14 -9.09 -1.50
C ASN A 612 11.48 -8.61 -0.09
N TRP A 613 11.66 -7.30 0.06
CA TRP A 613 11.74 -6.67 1.38
C TRP A 613 10.41 -6.00 1.69
N VAL A 614 9.80 -6.34 2.83
CA VAL A 614 8.55 -5.71 3.28
C VAL A 614 8.72 -5.23 4.71
N GLU A 615 8.47 -3.96 4.98
CA GLU A 615 8.58 -3.40 6.33
C GLU A 615 7.67 -2.19 6.54
N ARG A 616 7.39 -1.85 7.80
CA ARG A 616 6.57 -0.66 8.14
C ARG A 616 5.25 -0.60 7.36
N THR A 617 4.58 -1.74 7.20
CA THR A 617 3.15 -1.84 6.83
C THR A 617 2.32 -1.90 8.11
N ALA A 618 1.04 -1.50 8.08
CA ALA A 618 0.23 -1.43 9.30
C ALA A 618 -0.35 -2.78 9.72
N PHE A 619 -0.74 -3.59 8.72
CA PHE A 619 -1.40 -4.86 8.93
C PHE A 619 -0.45 -6.02 8.63
N MET A 620 -0.41 -6.48 7.38
CA MET A 620 0.36 -7.64 6.97
C MET A 620 1.43 -7.23 5.98
N GLY A 621 2.55 -7.94 5.96
CA GLY A 621 3.56 -7.75 4.92
C GLY A 621 3.14 -8.41 3.60
N ILE A 622 2.45 -9.55 3.72
CA ILE A 622 1.95 -10.34 2.59
C ILE A 622 0.58 -10.89 2.98
N ASP A 623 -0.41 -10.69 2.13
CA ASP A 623 -1.68 -11.41 2.15
C ASP A 623 -1.88 -12.19 0.84
N ALA A 624 -2.43 -13.39 0.94
CA ALA A 624 -2.77 -14.24 -0.19
C ALA A 624 -4.10 -14.98 0.02
N ALA A 625 -4.80 -14.68 1.11
CA ALA A 625 -6.09 -15.28 1.42
C ALA A 625 -7.21 -14.58 0.64
N GLU A 626 -8.40 -15.21 0.68
CA GLU A 626 -9.64 -14.57 0.28
C GLU A 626 -10.00 -13.48 1.29
N ASP A 627 -10.46 -12.34 0.78
CA ASP A 627 -11.08 -11.28 1.57
C ASP A 627 -12.60 -11.35 1.41
N ALA A 628 -13.22 -12.13 2.28
CA ALA A 628 -14.66 -12.35 2.27
C ALA A 628 -15.46 -11.05 2.41
N TYR A 629 -14.91 -10.06 3.13
CA TYR A 629 -15.61 -8.81 3.40
C TYR A 629 -15.72 -7.97 2.13
N TRP A 630 -14.65 -7.87 1.36
CA TRP A 630 -14.61 -7.12 0.10
C TRP A 630 -14.93 -7.97 -1.14
N TRP A 631 -15.15 -9.26 -0.96
CA TRP A 631 -15.44 -10.23 -2.02
C TRP A 631 -14.26 -10.43 -2.97
N GLU A 632 -13.04 -10.27 -2.46
CA GLU A 632 -11.81 -10.26 -3.25
C GLU A 632 -11.05 -11.57 -3.11
N GLY A 633 -10.88 -12.25 -4.25
CA GLY A 633 -10.06 -13.44 -4.40
C GLY A 633 -10.72 -14.73 -3.90
N GLY A 634 -10.36 -15.85 -4.51
CA GLY A 634 -10.68 -17.20 -4.01
C GLY A 634 -9.55 -17.81 -3.17
N VAL A 635 -9.73 -19.05 -2.73
CA VAL A 635 -8.67 -19.82 -2.03
C VAL A 635 -7.45 -19.99 -2.96
N PRO A 636 -6.23 -19.58 -2.59
CA PRO A 636 -5.07 -19.66 -3.48
C PRO A 636 -4.76 -21.10 -3.90
N GLY A 637 -4.40 -21.30 -5.16
CA GLY A 637 -4.10 -22.66 -5.68
C GLY A 637 -2.77 -23.18 -5.17
N LYS A 638 -1.72 -22.37 -5.31
CA LYS A 638 -0.37 -22.65 -4.84
C LYS A 638 0.32 -21.34 -4.45
N LEU A 639 0.95 -21.33 -3.27
CA LEU A 639 1.75 -20.23 -2.78
C LEU A 639 3.21 -20.68 -2.54
N ILE A 640 4.15 -20.02 -3.18
CA ILE A 640 5.58 -20.11 -2.89
C ILE A 640 6.04 -18.76 -2.35
N SER A 641 6.47 -18.74 -1.09
CA SER A 641 7.13 -17.58 -0.49
C SER A 641 8.58 -17.93 -0.16
N ARG A 642 9.51 -17.17 -0.73
CA ARG A 642 10.96 -17.24 -0.48
C ARG A 642 11.42 -15.85 -0.03
N LEU A 643 11.11 -15.55 1.23
CA LEU A 643 11.54 -14.31 1.89
C LEU A 643 13.06 -14.30 2.07
#